data_AF-A0A7Y5N5D6-F1
#
_entry.id   AF-A0A7Y5N5D6-F1
#
_cell.length_a   1.000
_cell.length_b   1.000
_cell.length_c   1.000
_cell.angle_alpha   90.00
_cell.angle_beta   90.00
_cell.angle_gamma   90.00
#
_symmetry.space_group_name_H-M   'P 1'
#
loop_
_entity.id
_entity.type
_entity.pdbx_description
1 polymer ?
#
loop_
_entity_poly.entity_id
_entity_poly.type
_entity_poly.pdbx_seq_one_letter_code
_entity_poly.pdbx_strand_id
1 'polypeptide(L)'
;MALLLLLAIGGVVSIARSEALSVRGAVSGVWGTPADTVVIDSFAWVPAAETLWISPGMVVAFSGRFSLVINGTLLAIGENDDSIRVHRLPYHASDGHLGLRFRNTATVSRLNKVVFEDGFANSGNEERYGGALELYFAEVEMDSCSFFGNRARIDGGAIYSREAGTLTIRDCEFIGDSTRFGAGGAVLARTSGTVTIERCRFVDNKAITSGGAVVTESGVTPRISECYFADNFAFQRGGALWLRSVPAAGYVRGSVIESSTADQGGGIYLDNARGVIESCSIRTCTARVGGGIAARGTNNTTTISRTVITGNAATEDGGGLYFVESARSITANSVVSGNSAVRGGGAFCASGTAPEFRFETISGNFADEGSALHFAGAGRVISSIITGGDSLIHFAQFAVPQLSFTNVYAVGGLELTGFVPDGLLDDSQLNVALVPCDSLRNIRQDPDFADAGAGDFRLTNESSCLFGADTSFAGGLDFAGAARISPDGSWPDMGAFESDAVLPHGEHCGPQWGVWYPGDYIIGCTVRVEPGDTLVLMGGSRLLFAPGAGLEIEGTLLAFGTARDSILFDRYFELPGSTWEGVRIAGSTVSHLDYCTIQGVAGEPALEISTGGAAIENCRFTNNTNPDGCGGAICSRTLMAVTLEECRFDENTAKHGGAVCISGGSGRIAKCEFAGNSAVAESDDQESLGGALHCTGGTIIDRCSFTRNQAEGGGAVYSECGIISNSSFDSCSAVIGGAILQRNSPAVFEQLEFRFNRASEGSGAVYIDGTECSDFGSVYRGNSSFFGGAIGVDSGVYSGDSLLCLDNSADAGGGVLWIGGSGFAQLSNSELYRNRAEDGGAVYADGGGIDFEYCLLDSNNATRVGGGVYLAGSGMIARKCTFVNNTAPPLGGLIHARGNAFVTANSSLFAGNEDFVLVPSDETSLEFTFCLSDGSFGSAVDSMGMPQRVNFNGDSCDFGFNLIGEPDFVDFAARDYRLLENSLAVHAGDSMLPNDRDGTRSDIGLYSGERPYALPRPFNLTTPLQAQRIHTRDVVEFAWNESRDDDPGDRVTYQLRLVGESINMTFDTQEERTLPMNIEAGEYTWWVVASSLRPDTSRVSFEVRQLVVYDSIAAATESGLPMVFGVELNGPNPFNSTTQLRLALPRPARVVVEVHDVLGRQATHGEYEFSAGVHYVGIDGSHWGSGVYWATVTTVENRSRVKLLLVK
;
A
#
# COMPACT_ATOMS: atom_id res chain seq x y z
N MET A 1 -50.70 2.33 64.25
CA MET A 1 -51.79 2.40 65.25
C MET A 1 -51.09 2.42 66.61
N ALA A 2 -50.98 3.48 67.42
CA ALA A 2 -51.63 4.79 67.54
C ALA A 2 -50.57 5.92 67.70
N LEU A 3 -51.05 7.14 67.94
CA LEU A 3 -50.56 8.46 67.54
C LEU A 3 -49.88 9.25 68.70
N LEU A 4 -49.18 10.34 68.35
CA LEU A 4 -48.91 11.61 69.08
C LEU A 4 -47.60 11.86 69.88
N LEU A 5 -46.84 12.83 69.35
CA LEU A 5 -46.41 14.15 69.90
C LEU A 5 -45.27 14.33 70.94
N LEU A 6 -44.23 15.02 70.46
CA LEU A 6 -43.44 16.17 71.00
C LEU A 6 -43.12 16.35 72.52
N LEU A 7 -41.80 16.43 72.77
CA LEU A 7 -41.02 17.46 73.51
C LEU A 7 -41.40 17.84 74.96
N ALA A 8 -40.49 17.60 75.92
CA ALA A 8 -39.64 18.63 76.55
C ALA A 8 -39.20 18.32 78.02
N ILE A 9 -37.90 18.57 78.28
CA ILE A 9 -37.23 18.96 79.55
C ILE A 9 -36.82 17.85 80.55
N GLY A 10 -35.57 17.40 80.37
CA GLY A 10 -34.46 17.58 81.33
C GLY A 10 -34.70 17.38 82.82
N GLY A 11 -34.17 16.27 83.35
CA GLY A 11 -34.02 16.03 84.78
C GLY A 11 -33.27 14.74 85.05
N VAL A 12 -31.98 14.87 85.35
CA VAL A 12 -30.99 13.86 85.78
C VAL A 12 -31.58 12.63 86.48
N VAL A 13 -31.30 11.45 85.94
CA VAL A 13 -31.26 10.18 86.69
C VAL A 13 -29.88 9.54 86.47
N SER A 14 -29.30 9.11 87.58
CA SER A 14 -27.92 8.65 87.78
C SER A 14 -27.46 7.58 86.80
N ILE A 15 -26.26 7.74 86.25
CA ILE A 15 -25.46 6.61 85.74
C ILE A 15 -24.59 6.13 86.90
N ALA A 16 -24.77 4.86 87.27
CA ALA A 16 -23.94 4.16 88.24
C ALA A 16 -22.47 4.16 87.77
N ARG A 17 -21.52 4.36 88.70
CA ARG A 17 -20.10 4.12 88.41
C ARG A 17 -19.90 2.62 88.21
N SER A 18 -19.48 2.18 87.02
CA SER A 18 -18.91 0.84 86.84
C SER A 18 -17.57 0.79 87.58
N GLU A 19 -17.40 -0.12 88.54
CA GLU A 19 -16.08 -0.37 89.13
C GLU A 19 -15.18 -1.03 88.08
N ALA A 20 -13.99 -0.45 87.84
CA ALA A 20 -13.01 -1.04 86.93
C ALA A 20 -12.50 -2.38 87.51
N LEU A 21 -12.55 -3.44 86.72
CA LEU A 21 -12.13 -4.78 87.16
C LEU A 21 -10.61 -4.91 87.02
N SER A 22 -9.90 -4.98 88.15
CA SER A 22 -8.45 -5.25 88.13
C SER A 22 -8.18 -6.74 87.95
N VAL A 23 -7.37 -7.10 86.96
CA VAL A 23 -7.15 -8.48 86.53
C VAL A 23 -5.72 -8.94 86.79
N ARG A 24 -5.58 -10.11 87.42
CA ARG A 24 -4.30 -10.77 87.75
C ARG A 24 -4.41 -12.27 87.52
N GLY A 25 -3.41 -12.90 86.90
CA GLY A 25 -3.35 -14.35 86.74
C GLY A 25 -4.14 -14.93 85.56
N ALA A 26 -4.58 -16.18 85.67
CA ALA A 26 -5.37 -16.85 84.63
C ALA A 26 -6.76 -16.22 84.45
N VAL A 27 -7.18 -15.98 83.22
CA VAL A 27 -8.48 -15.39 82.85
C VAL A 27 -9.19 -16.17 81.75
N SER A 28 -10.52 -16.25 81.82
CA SER A 28 -11.39 -16.81 80.78
C SER A 28 -12.83 -16.30 80.97
N GLY A 29 -13.73 -16.63 80.03
CA GLY A 29 -15.15 -16.23 80.09
C GLY A 29 -15.43 -14.92 79.34
N VAL A 30 -16.40 -14.14 79.82
CA VAL A 30 -16.89 -12.91 79.15
C VAL A 30 -16.55 -11.66 79.96
N TRP A 31 -15.92 -10.67 79.33
CA TRP A 31 -15.79 -9.29 79.81
C TRP A 31 -16.89 -8.44 79.18
N GLY A 32 -17.66 -7.70 79.98
CA GLY A 32 -18.78 -6.89 79.47
C GLY A 32 -19.96 -6.66 80.42
N THR A 33 -20.05 -7.38 81.55
CA THR A 33 -21.02 -7.05 82.62
C THR A 33 -20.50 -7.49 84.00
N PRO A 34 -20.53 -6.62 85.04
CA PRO A 34 -21.00 -5.22 85.06
C PRO A 34 -19.90 -4.16 84.86
N ALA A 35 -18.68 -4.55 84.46
CA ALA A 35 -17.55 -3.63 84.34
C ALA A 35 -17.28 -3.27 82.87
N ASP A 36 -17.31 -1.97 82.54
CA ASP A 36 -17.05 -1.42 81.20
C ASP A 36 -15.54 -1.18 80.97
N THR A 37 -14.72 -1.35 82.02
CA THR A 37 -13.26 -1.21 81.97
C THR A 37 -12.59 -2.35 82.75
N VAL A 38 -11.65 -3.02 82.10
CA VAL A 38 -10.73 -3.98 82.69
C VAL A 38 -9.34 -3.36 82.79
N VAL A 39 -8.76 -3.36 83.98
CA VAL A 39 -7.40 -2.86 84.22
C VAL A 39 -6.45 -4.03 84.43
N ILE A 40 -5.44 -4.13 83.56
CA ILE A 40 -4.35 -5.10 83.69
C ILE A 40 -3.24 -4.43 84.50
N ASP A 41 -3.11 -4.84 85.76
CA ASP A 41 -2.17 -4.28 86.73
C ASP A 41 -1.06 -5.25 87.18
N SER A 42 -1.05 -6.46 86.59
CA SER A 42 -0.01 -7.47 86.77
C SER A 42 -0.02 -8.46 85.59
N PHE A 43 0.80 -9.51 85.65
CA PHE A 43 0.81 -10.58 84.66
C PHE A 43 -0.54 -11.30 84.59
N ALA A 44 -1.15 -11.35 83.39
CA ALA A 44 -2.43 -12.01 83.13
C ALA A 44 -2.34 -12.90 81.88
N TRP A 45 -3.04 -14.05 81.88
CA TRP A 45 -3.03 -14.95 80.72
C TRP A 45 -4.33 -15.73 80.50
N VAL A 46 -4.66 -16.03 79.24
CA VAL A 46 -5.74 -16.96 78.85
C VAL A 46 -5.16 -18.38 78.75
N PRO A 47 -5.59 -19.36 79.57
CA PRO A 47 -5.10 -20.74 79.48
C PRO A 47 -5.42 -21.43 78.14
N ALA A 48 -4.63 -22.44 77.74
CA ALA A 48 -4.68 -23.04 76.40
C ALA A 48 -6.02 -23.67 75.98
N ALA A 49 -6.83 -24.13 76.94
CA ALA A 49 -8.15 -24.74 76.68
C ALA A 49 -9.32 -23.76 76.84
N GLU A 50 -9.03 -22.50 77.15
CA GLU A 50 -10.03 -21.51 77.53
C GLU A 50 -10.23 -20.46 76.44
N THR A 51 -11.43 -19.87 76.42
CA THR A 51 -11.76 -18.74 75.55
C THR A 51 -12.07 -17.51 76.39
N LEU A 52 -11.52 -16.37 75.97
CA LEU A 52 -11.87 -15.05 76.50
C LEU A 52 -12.68 -14.28 75.46
N TRP A 53 -13.87 -13.82 75.86
CA TRP A 53 -14.75 -12.95 75.08
C TRP A 53 -14.68 -11.53 75.62
N ILE A 54 -14.43 -10.55 74.75
CA ILE A 54 -14.47 -9.13 75.09
C ILE A 54 -15.66 -8.52 74.36
N SER A 55 -16.64 -8.03 75.12
CA SER A 55 -17.86 -7.42 74.57
C SER A 55 -17.59 -6.04 73.95
N PRO A 56 -18.47 -5.56 73.05
CA PRO A 56 -18.44 -4.18 72.53
C PRO A 56 -18.32 -3.13 73.64
N GLY A 57 -17.70 -2.00 73.31
CA GLY A 57 -17.50 -0.85 74.21
C GLY A 57 -16.49 -1.01 75.33
N MET A 58 -15.98 -2.23 75.52
CA MET A 58 -15.03 -2.53 76.59
C MET A 58 -13.70 -1.76 76.43
N VAL A 59 -13.24 -1.21 77.54
CA VAL A 59 -11.89 -0.66 77.66
C VAL A 59 -10.96 -1.67 78.35
N VAL A 60 -9.90 -2.09 77.68
CA VAL A 60 -8.80 -2.87 78.25
C VAL A 60 -7.63 -1.92 78.49
N ALA A 61 -7.50 -1.46 79.74
CA ALA A 61 -6.50 -0.49 80.14
C ALA A 61 -5.32 -1.16 80.85
N PHE A 62 -4.09 -0.77 80.51
CA PHE A 62 -2.89 -1.24 81.19
C PHE A 62 -2.40 -0.20 82.22
N SER A 63 -2.18 -0.63 83.47
CA SER A 63 -1.67 0.27 84.53
C SER A 63 -0.14 0.41 84.53
N GLY A 64 0.56 -0.21 83.58
CA GLY A 64 2.01 -0.22 83.48
C GLY A 64 2.48 -1.07 82.30
N ARG A 65 3.75 -1.47 82.31
CA ARG A 65 4.35 -2.35 81.28
C ARG A 65 3.94 -3.81 81.49
N PHE A 66 2.66 -4.09 81.35
CA PHE A 66 2.10 -5.44 81.40
C PHE A 66 1.62 -5.85 80.01
N SER A 67 1.57 -7.17 79.80
CA SER A 67 0.97 -7.80 78.63
C SER A 67 -0.18 -8.70 79.07
N LEU A 68 -1.15 -8.91 78.17
CA LEU A 68 -2.09 -10.03 78.26
C LEU A 68 -1.54 -11.16 77.39
N VAL A 69 -1.25 -12.32 77.98
CA VAL A 69 -0.74 -13.48 77.23
C VAL A 69 -1.90 -14.40 76.85
N ILE A 70 -2.10 -14.68 75.57
CA ILE A 70 -3.15 -15.55 75.05
C ILE A 70 -2.52 -16.90 74.69
N ASN A 71 -2.71 -17.92 75.52
CA ASN A 71 -2.38 -19.30 75.16
C ASN A 71 -3.60 -20.06 74.60
N GLY A 72 -4.82 -19.62 74.95
CA GLY A 72 -6.10 -20.16 74.45
C GLY A 72 -6.66 -19.39 73.25
N THR A 73 -7.95 -19.06 73.29
CA THR A 73 -8.64 -18.29 72.22
C THR A 73 -9.06 -16.91 72.72
N LEU A 74 -8.87 -15.87 71.91
CA LEU A 74 -9.45 -14.55 72.14
C LEU A 74 -10.52 -14.23 71.09
N LEU A 75 -11.71 -13.82 71.54
CA LEU A 75 -12.79 -13.32 70.71
C LEU A 75 -13.16 -11.90 71.18
N ALA A 76 -12.63 -10.89 70.50
CA ALA A 76 -12.86 -9.48 70.80
C ALA A 76 -13.65 -8.85 69.64
N ILE A 77 -14.96 -8.70 69.80
CA ILE A 77 -15.86 -8.28 68.71
C ILE A 77 -16.61 -7.01 69.16
N GLY A 78 -16.25 -5.87 68.57
CA GLY A 78 -16.88 -4.57 68.81
C GLY A 78 -17.99 -4.20 67.82
N GLU A 79 -18.62 -3.04 68.03
CA GLU A 79 -19.67 -2.48 67.15
C GLU A 79 -19.24 -1.11 66.56
N ASN A 80 -19.96 -0.62 65.53
CA ASN A 80 -19.61 0.62 64.81
C ASN A 80 -19.55 1.84 65.73
N ASP A 81 -20.49 1.95 66.65
CA ASP A 81 -20.58 3.06 67.60
C ASP A 81 -19.96 2.70 68.97
N ASP A 82 -19.42 1.49 69.12
CA ASP A 82 -18.99 0.92 70.40
C ASP A 82 -17.80 -0.05 70.24
N SER A 83 -16.68 0.50 69.75
CA SER A 83 -15.44 -0.26 69.53
C SER A 83 -14.74 -0.61 70.84
N ILE A 84 -14.03 -1.75 70.84
CA ILE A 84 -13.20 -2.16 71.98
C ILE A 84 -11.92 -1.32 71.95
N ARG A 85 -11.51 -0.74 73.08
CA ARG A 85 -10.27 0.07 73.16
C ARG A 85 -9.23 -0.60 74.03
N VAL A 86 -8.02 -0.72 73.50
CA VAL A 86 -6.84 -1.27 74.20
C VAL A 86 -5.81 -0.16 74.30
N HIS A 87 -5.58 0.35 75.51
CA HIS A 87 -4.70 1.50 75.72
C HIS A 87 -4.06 1.49 77.12
N ARG A 88 -3.18 2.46 77.40
CA ARG A 88 -2.58 2.67 78.73
C ARG A 88 -3.37 3.63 79.61
N LEU A 89 -3.23 3.51 80.94
CA LEU A 89 -3.74 4.52 81.87
C LEU A 89 -2.90 5.83 81.84
N PRO A 90 -3.50 7.00 82.10
CA PRO A 90 -2.84 8.31 81.93
C PRO A 90 -1.57 8.55 82.76
N TYR A 91 -1.42 7.89 83.92
CA TYR A 91 -0.37 8.18 84.91
C TYR A 91 1.03 7.60 84.60
N HIS A 92 1.21 6.86 83.48
CA HIS A 92 2.49 6.22 83.09
C HIS A 92 2.95 6.60 81.66
N ALA A 93 3.09 7.91 81.38
CA ALA A 93 3.31 8.44 80.03
C ALA A 93 4.65 8.08 79.36
N SER A 94 5.70 7.69 80.10
CA SER A 94 7.03 7.39 79.52
C SER A 94 7.23 5.94 79.08
N ASP A 95 6.32 5.04 79.46
CA ASP A 95 6.62 3.59 79.52
C ASP A 95 5.76 2.72 78.60
N GLY A 96 4.61 3.23 78.13
CA GLY A 96 3.63 2.51 77.30
C GLY A 96 3.15 1.17 77.89
N HIS A 97 2.50 0.33 77.08
CA HIS A 97 2.08 -1.03 77.47
C HIS A 97 2.59 -2.09 76.50
N LEU A 98 2.64 -3.36 76.92
CA LEU A 98 3.15 -4.47 76.12
C LEU A 98 2.04 -5.22 75.36
N GLY A 99 0.87 -4.60 75.19
CA GLY A 99 -0.22 -5.12 74.37
C GLY A 99 -0.63 -6.58 74.63
N LEU A 100 -1.03 -7.24 73.55
CA LEU A 100 -1.49 -8.63 73.52
C LEU A 100 -0.39 -9.56 72.98
N ARG A 101 -0.23 -10.73 73.58
CA ARG A 101 0.86 -11.68 73.27
C ARG A 101 0.29 -13.08 73.05
N PHE A 102 0.18 -13.50 71.80
CA PHE A 102 -0.35 -14.82 71.44
C PHE A 102 0.79 -15.84 71.40
N ARG A 103 0.67 -16.91 72.17
CA ARG A 103 1.73 -17.93 72.32
C ARG A 103 1.16 -19.34 72.19
N ASN A 104 1.56 -20.05 71.14
CA ASN A 104 1.22 -21.46 70.90
C ASN A 104 -0.30 -21.74 70.95
N THR A 105 -1.11 -20.93 70.26
CA THR A 105 -2.57 -21.06 70.30
C THR A 105 -3.04 -22.16 69.35
N ALA A 106 -3.80 -23.14 69.85
CA ALA A 106 -4.33 -24.24 69.04
C ALA A 106 -5.57 -23.88 68.19
N THR A 107 -6.11 -22.67 68.37
CA THR A 107 -7.34 -22.19 67.72
C THR A 107 -7.16 -20.76 67.25
N VAL A 108 -7.95 -20.37 66.25
CA VAL A 108 -7.92 -19.01 65.65
C VAL A 108 -8.55 -18.00 66.61
N SER A 109 -7.83 -16.93 66.92
CA SER A 109 -8.38 -15.78 67.64
C SER A 109 -8.92 -14.73 66.68
N ARG A 110 -10.04 -14.09 67.03
CA ARG A 110 -10.75 -13.12 66.18
C ARG A 110 -10.87 -11.77 66.86
N LEU A 111 -10.45 -10.74 66.13
CA LEU A 111 -10.56 -9.35 66.56
C LEU A 111 -11.35 -8.57 65.51
N ASN A 112 -12.42 -7.93 65.93
CA ASN A 112 -13.22 -7.07 65.07
C ASN A 112 -13.50 -5.74 65.76
N LYS A 113 -13.22 -4.61 65.09
CA LYS A 113 -13.44 -3.25 65.63
C LYS A 113 -12.76 -3.02 66.99
N VAL A 114 -11.48 -3.39 67.02
CA VAL A 114 -10.59 -3.16 68.17
C VAL A 114 -9.62 -2.04 67.84
N VAL A 115 -9.50 -1.09 68.74
CA VAL A 115 -8.61 0.07 68.63
C VAL A 115 -7.43 -0.11 69.59
N PHE A 116 -6.21 -0.16 69.04
CA PHE A 116 -4.96 -0.30 69.77
C PHE A 116 -4.17 1.01 69.76
N GLU A 117 -3.98 1.62 70.93
CA GLU A 117 -3.37 2.94 71.09
C GLU A 117 -2.21 2.89 72.10
N ASP A 118 -1.13 3.62 71.84
CA ASP A 118 -0.03 3.83 72.78
C ASP A 118 0.73 2.55 73.23
N GLY A 119 0.69 1.48 72.43
CA GLY A 119 1.53 0.30 72.65
C GLY A 119 3.02 0.64 72.59
N PHE A 120 3.83 0.14 73.53
CA PHE A 120 5.28 0.35 73.51
C PHE A 120 6.09 -0.86 74.02
N ALA A 121 6.55 -1.70 73.11
CA ALA A 121 7.39 -2.87 73.42
C ALA A 121 8.87 -2.47 73.58
N ASN A 122 9.31 -2.16 74.81
CA ASN A 122 10.65 -1.61 75.11
C ASN A 122 11.42 -2.33 76.25
N SER A 123 11.05 -3.55 76.66
CA SER A 123 11.68 -4.28 77.79
C SER A 123 12.75 -5.32 77.36
N GLY A 124 13.17 -6.21 78.27
CA GLY A 124 14.21 -7.24 78.08
C GLY A 124 13.88 -8.30 77.01
N ASN A 125 14.75 -9.31 76.84
CA ASN A 125 14.94 -10.14 75.62
C ASN A 125 13.71 -10.73 74.87
N GLU A 126 12.50 -10.77 75.44
CA GLU A 126 11.29 -11.34 74.78
C GLU A 126 10.15 -10.32 74.54
N GLU A 127 10.30 -9.05 74.89
CA GLU A 127 9.20 -8.06 74.88
C GLU A 127 9.62 -6.77 74.14
N ARG A 128 10.23 -6.95 72.97
CA ARG A 128 10.80 -5.86 72.15
C ARG A 128 10.16 -5.71 70.77
N TYR A 129 9.21 -6.58 70.47
CA TYR A 129 8.55 -6.72 69.19
C TYR A 129 7.06 -6.47 69.37
N GLY A 130 6.39 -5.93 68.35
CA GLY A 130 4.93 -5.80 68.34
C GLY A 130 4.41 -4.87 69.44
N GLY A 131 4.39 -3.55 69.22
CA GLY A 131 3.92 -2.59 70.22
C GLY A 131 2.50 -2.89 70.71
N ALA A 132 1.62 -3.31 69.80
CA ALA A 132 0.27 -3.74 70.11
C ALA A 132 0.15 -5.27 70.21
N LEU A 133 0.64 -6.02 69.22
CA LEU A 133 0.46 -7.48 69.13
C LEU A 133 1.77 -8.19 68.82
N GLU A 134 2.03 -9.29 69.54
CA GLU A 134 3.08 -10.26 69.19
C GLU A 134 2.44 -11.64 69.00
N LEU A 135 2.76 -12.29 67.87
CA LEU A 135 2.27 -13.62 67.51
C LEU A 135 3.43 -14.60 67.44
N TYR A 136 3.32 -15.69 68.22
CA TYR A 136 4.28 -16.79 68.23
C TYR A 136 3.54 -18.13 68.18
N PHE A 137 3.66 -18.89 67.08
CA PHE A 137 2.85 -20.09 66.81
C PHE A 137 1.36 -19.86 67.06
N ALA A 138 0.81 -18.80 66.46
CA ALA A 138 -0.58 -18.41 66.63
C ALA A 138 -1.24 -18.07 65.28
N GLU A 139 -2.58 -18.20 65.24
CA GLU A 139 -3.41 -17.78 64.11
C GLU A 139 -4.39 -16.71 64.56
N VAL A 140 -4.40 -15.59 63.84
CA VAL A 140 -5.21 -14.42 64.18
C VAL A 140 -5.88 -13.85 62.93
N GLU A 141 -7.19 -13.63 63.04
CA GLU A 141 -8.02 -12.93 62.07
C GLU A 141 -8.42 -11.56 62.64
N MET A 142 -8.07 -10.49 61.93
CA MET A 142 -8.41 -9.11 62.28
C MET A 142 -9.25 -8.48 61.18
N ASP A 143 -10.41 -7.95 61.54
CA ASP A 143 -11.33 -7.24 60.64
C ASP A 143 -11.68 -5.87 61.23
N SER A 144 -11.61 -4.79 60.45
CA SER A 144 -12.03 -3.44 60.88
C SER A 144 -11.37 -2.93 62.16
N CYS A 145 -10.10 -3.29 62.42
CA CYS A 145 -9.35 -2.84 63.60
C CYS A 145 -8.45 -1.63 63.28
N SER A 146 -8.08 -0.86 64.30
CA SER A 146 -7.23 0.32 64.12
C SER A 146 -6.05 0.32 65.08
N PHE A 147 -4.87 0.69 64.57
CA PHE A 147 -3.60 0.76 65.28
C PHE A 147 -3.06 2.18 65.16
N PHE A 148 -2.88 2.84 66.31
CA PHE A 148 -2.44 4.24 66.36
C PHE A 148 -1.22 4.42 67.27
N GLY A 149 -0.12 4.91 66.68
CA GLY A 149 1.06 5.36 67.44
C GLY A 149 1.78 4.26 68.22
N ASN A 150 1.62 2.99 67.82
CA ASN A 150 2.24 1.85 68.48
C ASN A 150 3.72 1.77 68.13
N ARG A 151 4.52 1.39 69.14
CA ARG A 151 5.97 1.43 69.06
C ARG A 151 6.61 0.12 69.47
N ALA A 152 7.59 -0.32 68.70
CA ALA A 152 8.45 -1.44 69.05
C ALA A 152 9.91 -1.01 69.12
N ARG A 153 10.68 -1.60 70.03
CA ARG A 153 12.11 -1.35 70.12
C ARG A 153 12.85 -1.92 68.91
N ILE A 154 12.50 -3.13 68.48
CA ILE A 154 13.17 -3.83 67.38
C ILE A 154 12.27 -3.86 66.16
N ASP A 155 11.37 -4.84 66.02
CA ASP A 155 10.60 -5.05 64.80
C ASP A 155 9.08 -5.03 65.03
N GLY A 156 8.31 -4.64 64.00
CA GLY A 156 6.85 -4.66 64.00
C GLY A 156 6.28 -3.63 64.96
N GLY A 157 6.23 -2.35 64.57
CA GLY A 157 5.83 -1.26 65.49
C GLY A 157 4.46 -1.49 66.12
N ALA A 158 3.47 -1.97 65.35
CA ALA A 158 2.20 -2.45 65.87
C ALA A 158 2.20 -3.97 66.05
N ILE A 159 2.50 -4.72 64.99
CA ILE A 159 2.35 -6.18 64.95
C ILE A 159 3.67 -6.84 64.58
N TYR A 160 4.07 -7.80 65.39
CA TYR A 160 5.16 -8.70 65.05
C TYR A 160 4.67 -10.15 65.06
N SER A 161 4.96 -10.87 63.97
CA SER A 161 4.58 -12.26 63.79
C SER A 161 5.82 -13.10 63.52
N ARG A 162 6.07 -14.13 64.34
CA ARG A 162 7.15 -15.10 64.14
C ARG A 162 6.61 -16.52 64.26
N GLU A 163 6.95 -17.38 63.32
CA GLU A 163 6.58 -18.81 63.36
C GLU A 163 5.06 -19.01 63.48
N ALA A 164 4.28 -18.06 62.94
CA ALA A 164 2.82 -18.08 62.97
C ALA A 164 2.25 -18.88 61.79
N GLY A 165 1.17 -19.63 62.02
CA GLY A 165 0.51 -20.43 60.97
C GLY A 165 -0.08 -19.55 59.87
N THR A 166 -0.95 -18.61 60.25
CA THR A 166 -1.63 -17.66 59.33
C THR A 166 -1.95 -16.35 60.05
N LEU A 167 -1.61 -15.21 59.44
CA LEU A 167 -2.02 -13.87 59.89
C LEU A 167 -2.93 -13.25 58.83
N THR A 168 -4.15 -12.91 59.19
CA THR A 168 -5.13 -12.28 58.29
C THR A 168 -5.57 -10.93 58.83
N ILE A 169 -5.41 -9.89 58.02
CA ILE A 169 -5.73 -8.49 58.34
C ILE A 169 -6.63 -7.95 57.23
N ARG A 170 -7.84 -7.51 57.58
CA ARG A 170 -8.81 -6.98 56.62
C ARG A 170 -9.42 -5.69 57.10
N ASP A 171 -9.58 -4.73 56.19
CA ASP A 171 -10.33 -3.50 56.46
C ASP A 171 -9.77 -2.72 57.68
N CYS A 172 -8.46 -2.86 57.97
CA CYS A 172 -7.81 -2.29 59.15
C CYS A 172 -6.99 -1.04 58.81
N GLU A 173 -6.72 -0.20 59.82
CA GLU A 173 -5.89 1.00 59.71
C GLU A 173 -4.66 0.94 60.63
N PHE A 174 -3.50 1.35 60.12
CA PHE A 174 -2.22 1.45 60.83
C PHE A 174 -1.63 2.84 60.60
N ILE A 175 -1.64 3.67 61.65
CA ILE A 175 -1.35 5.09 61.53
C ILE A 175 -0.31 5.50 62.57
N GLY A 176 0.83 6.02 62.11
CA GLY A 176 1.88 6.54 62.99
C GLY A 176 2.63 5.46 63.78
N ASP A 177 2.54 4.20 63.39
CA ASP A 177 3.24 3.11 64.06
C ASP A 177 4.73 3.14 63.70
N SER A 178 5.60 2.82 64.65
CA SER A 178 7.05 2.95 64.42
C SER A 178 7.95 1.98 65.17
N THR A 179 9.14 1.77 64.63
CA THR A 179 10.22 1.06 65.30
C THR A 179 11.33 2.00 65.75
N ARG A 180 12.07 1.61 66.80
CA ARG A 180 13.23 2.39 67.28
C ARG A 180 14.56 1.95 66.66
N PHE A 181 14.72 0.68 66.29
CA PHE A 181 15.99 0.15 65.79
C PHE A 181 15.87 -0.91 64.68
N GLY A 182 14.67 -1.38 64.35
CA GLY A 182 14.47 -2.46 63.37
C GLY A 182 13.45 -2.13 62.29
N ALA A 183 12.81 -3.16 61.76
CA ALA A 183 12.07 -3.16 60.50
C ALA A 183 10.54 -3.34 60.71
N GLY A 184 9.75 -2.95 59.72
CA GLY A 184 8.28 -3.07 59.76
C GLY A 184 7.68 -2.04 60.70
N GLY A 185 7.56 -0.79 60.25
CA GLY A 185 7.04 0.30 61.07
C GLY A 185 5.65 0.01 61.62
N ALA A 186 4.80 -0.69 60.88
CA ALA A 186 3.54 -1.23 61.38
C ALA A 186 3.63 -2.74 61.61
N VAL A 187 3.93 -3.52 60.56
CA VAL A 187 3.83 -4.99 60.59
C VAL A 187 5.14 -5.62 60.15
N LEU A 188 5.64 -6.59 60.92
CA LEU A 188 6.69 -7.50 60.47
C LEU A 188 6.25 -8.96 60.65
N ALA A 189 6.42 -9.74 59.59
CA ALA A 189 6.17 -11.18 59.60
C ALA A 189 7.42 -12.00 59.25
N ARG A 190 7.70 -13.03 60.06
CA ARG A 190 8.92 -13.83 60.03
C ARG A 190 8.64 -15.34 60.07
N THR A 191 9.10 -16.03 59.02
CA THR A 191 9.17 -17.50 58.84
C THR A 191 7.84 -18.27 58.75
N SER A 192 7.83 -19.28 57.85
CA SER A 192 6.76 -20.18 57.38
C SER A 192 5.32 -19.82 57.74
N GLY A 193 4.59 -19.24 56.78
CA GLY A 193 3.16 -18.98 56.89
C GLY A 193 2.63 -18.09 55.75
N THR A 194 1.31 -17.92 55.70
CA THR A 194 0.67 -16.95 54.80
C THR A 194 0.29 -15.70 55.59
N VAL A 195 0.64 -14.54 55.06
CA VAL A 195 0.22 -13.24 55.60
C VAL A 195 -0.71 -12.60 54.58
N THR A 196 -1.98 -12.47 54.94
CA THR A 196 -3.03 -11.90 54.09
C THR A 196 -3.39 -10.51 54.62
N ILE A 197 -3.23 -9.48 53.79
CA ILE A 197 -3.56 -8.09 54.11
C ILE A 197 -4.46 -7.55 53.00
N GLU A 198 -5.73 -7.30 53.30
CA GLU A 198 -6.73 -6.92 52.30
C GLU A 198 -7.44 -5.63 52.71
N ARG A 199 -7.62 -4.68 51.79
CA ARG A 199 -8.39 -3.43 52.04
C ARG A 199 -7.92 -2.64 53.27
N CYS A 200 -6.63 -2.67 53.57
CA CYS A 200 -6.05 -2.01 54.74
C CYS A 200 -5.37 -0.69 54.38
N ARG A 201 -5.28 0.22 55.35
CA ARG A 201 -4.63 1.53 55.23
C ARG A 201 -3.41 1.61 56.14
N PHE A 202 -2.25 1.96 55.58
CA PHE A 202 -0.98 2.15 56.30
C PHE A 202 -0.45 3.56 56.02
N VAL A 203 -0.53 4.46 57.00
CA VAL A 203 -0.16 5.87 56.83
C VAL A 203 0.83 6.34 57.89
N ASP A 204 1.85 7.09 57.47
CA ASP A 204 2.84 7.72 58.37
C ASP A 204 3.57 6.70 59.27
N ASN A 205 3.77 5.47 58.78
CA ASN A 205 4.50 4.46 59.55
C ASN A 205 6.00 4.56 59.29
N LYS A 206 6.80 4.34 60.36
CA LYS A 206 8.23 4.63 60.33
C LYS A 206 9.10 3.47 60.81
N ALA A 207 9.99 3.00 59.95
CA ALA A 207 11.03 2.04 60.29
C ALA A 207 12.43 2.68 60.30
N ILE A 208 13.27 2.28 61.27
CA ILE A 208 14.67 2.73 61.30
C ILE A 208 15.55 1.96 60.32
N THR A 209 15.17 0.75 59.93
CA THR A 209 15.88 -0.02 58.90
C THR A 209 15.06 -0.10 57.62
N SER A 210 14.11 -1.02 57.51
CA SER A 210 13.43 -1.35 56.26
C SER A 210 11.93 -1.60 56.44
N GLY A 211 11.15 -1.42 55.37
CA GLY A 211 9.70 -1.60 55.33
C GLY A 211 8.99 -0.63 56.27
N GLY A 212 8.82 0.62 55.84
CA GLY A 212 8.23 1.66 56.68
C GLY A 212 6.84 1.30 57.16
N ALA A 213 6.06 0.54 56.37
CA ALA A 213 4.81 -0.08 56.81
C ALA A 213 4.98 -1.58 57.09
N VAL A 214 5.27 -2.37 56.06
CA VAL A 214 5.17 -3.84 56.13
C VAL A 214 6.45 -4.51 55.67
N VAL A 215 6.87 -5.53 56.42
CA VAL A 215 7.99 -6.42 56.08
C VAL A 215 7.54 -7.88 56.09
N THR A 216 7.92 -8.61 55.04
CA THR A 216 7.85 -10.08 55.04
C THR A 216 9.22 -10.69 54.80
N GLU A 217 9.71 -11.46 55.76
CA GLU A 217 10.99 -12.17 55.65
C GLU A 217 10.90 -13.49 54.88
N SER A 218 12.06 -14.10 54.64
CA SER A 218 12.18 -15.37 53.90
C SER A 218 11.27 -16.47 54.47
N GLY A 219 10.54 -17.13 53.58
CA GLY A 219 9.60 -18.21 53.91
C GLY A 219 8.16 -17.75 54.20
N VAL A 220 7.87 -16.44 54.16
CA VAL A 220 6.51 -15.91 54.23
C VAL A 220 5.92 -15.79 52.83
N THR A 221 4.64 -16.16 52.67
CA THR A 221 3.87 -15.90 51.45
C THR A 221 2.97 -14.67 51.66
N PRO A 222 3.38 -13.46 51.25
CA PRO A 222 2.54 -12.27 51.32
C PRO A 222 1.40 -12.33 50.29
N ARG A 223 0.17 -12.03 50.73
CA ARG A 223 -1.01 -11.80 49.90
C ARG A 223 -1.57 -10.43 50.26
N ILE A 224 -1.09 -9.40 49.59
CA ILE A 224 -1.47 -8.01 49.85
C ILE A 224 -2.40 -7.56 48.72
N SER A 225 -3.63 -7.16 49.02
CA SER A 225 -4.55 -6.68 47.98
C SER A 225 -5.42 -5.50 48.41
N GLU A 226 -5.73 -4.63 47.46
CA GLU A 226 -6.65 -3.49 47.65
C GLU A 226 -6.24 -2.55 48.81
N CYS A 227 -4.95 -2.50 49.13
CA CYS A 227 -4.44 -1.73 50.25
C CYS A 227 -3.96 -0.34 49.83
N TYR A 228 -3.90 0.56 50.81
CA TYR A 228 -3.44 1.93 50.64
C TYR A 228 -2.25 2.21 51.57
N PHE A 229 -1.09 2.50 50.99
CA PHE A 229 0.14 2.84 51.70
C PHE A 229 0.53 4.28 51.35
N ALA A 230 0.53 5.19 52.32
CA ALA A 230 0.90 6.58 52.09
C ALA A 230 1.86 7.12 53.16
N ASP A 231 2.78 7.99 52.75
CA ASP A 231 3.66 8.73 53.66
C ASP A 231 4.50 7.83 54.60
N ASN A 232 4.81 6.61 54.18
CA ASN A 232 5.59 5.67 54.99
C ASN A 232 7.09 5.88 54.75
N PHE A 233 7.88 5.72 55.82
CA PHE A 233 9.30 6.05 55.81
C PHE A 233 10.18 4.90 56.33
N ALA A 234 11.23 4.58 55.58
CA ALA A 234 12.31 3.70 56.02
C ALA A 234 13.67 4.34 55.74
N PHE A 235 14.68 4.19 56.59
CA PHE A 235 16.01 4.74 56.27
C PHE A 235 16.79 3.91 55.23
N GLN A 236 16.48 2.63 55.04
CA GLN A 236 17.27 1.75 54.17
C GLN A 236 16.49 1.22 52.96
N ARG A 237 15.45 0.41 53.16
CA ARG A 237 14.81 -0.31 52.04
C ARG A 237 13.30 -0.35 52.16
N GLY A 238 12.58 -0.06 51.08
CA GLY A 238 11.12 -0.21 51.01
C GLY A 238 10.42 0.81 51.90
N GLY A 239 10.13 2.01 51.38
CA GLY A 239 9.49 3.05 52.17
C GLY A 239 8.11 2.61 52.67
N ALA A 240 7.34 1.91 51.84
CA ALA A 240 6.14 1.19 52.27
C ALA A 240 6.43 -0.29 52.56
N LEU A 241 6.92 -1.01 51.55
CA LEU A 241 6.99 -2.48 51.55
C LEU A 241 8.41 -3.00 51.36
N TRP A 242 8.83 -3.93 52.21
CA TRP A 242 10.00 -4.76 51.96
C TRP A 242 9.63 -6.24 51.93
N LEU A 243 9.77 -6.85 50.75
CA LEU A 243 9.39 -8.23 50.50
C LEU A 243 10.63 -9.07 50.16
N ARG A 244 10.98 -10.00 51.06
CA ARG A 244 12.21 -10.78 50.97
C ARG A 244 11.94 -12.27 50.74
N SER A 245 12.59 -12.82 49.72
CA SER A 245 12.50 -14.22 49.29
C SER A 245 11.06 -14.71 49.11
N VAL A 246 10.24 -13.87 48.49
CA VAL A 246 8.82 -14.13 48.23
C VAL A 246 8.68 -15.32 47.28
N PRO A 247 7.90 -16.36 47.64
CA PRO A 247 7.59 -17.46 46.74
C PRO A 247 6.63 -17.02 45.63
N ALA A 248 6.54 -17.76 44.54
CA ALA A 248 5.72 -17.41 43.37
C ALA A 248 4.21 -17.26 43.66
N ALA A 249 3.73 -17.85 44.76
CA ALA A 249 2.34 -17.72 45.20
C ALA A 249 2.04 -16.39 45.92
N GLY A 250 3.05 -15.58 46.23
CA GLY A 250 2.88 -14.28 46.88
C GLY A 250 2.58 -13.16 45.88
N TYR A 251 1.77 -12.18 46.30
CA TYR A 251 1.38 -11.07 45.44
C TYR A 251 1.14 -9.76 46.20
N VAL A 252 1.25 -8.66 45.44
CA VAL A 252 0.68 -7.33 45.76
C VAL A 252 -0.26 -6.96 44.62
N ARG A 253 -1.55 -6.73 44.92
CA ARG A 253 -2.59 -6.55 43.90
C ARG A 253 -3.50 -5.36 44.17
N GLY A 254 -3.94 -4.64 43.15
CA GLY A 254 -5.00 -3.63 43.29
C GLY A 254 -4.69 -2.52 44.30
N SER A 255 -3.42 -2.33 44.68
CA SER A 255 -3.03 -1.51 45.82
C SER A 255 -2.41 -0.19 45.37
N VAL A 256 -2.56 0.84 46.20
CA VAL A 256 -1.98 2.16 45.99
C VAL A 256 -0.81 2.35 46.97
N ILE A 257 0.36 2.67 46.44
CA ILE A 257 1.56 3.02 47.20
C ILE A 257 1.95 4.42 46.77
N GLU A 258 1.86 5.38 47.68
CA GLU A 258 2.18 6.78 47.37
C GLU A 258 3.05 7.47 48.42
N SER A 259 3.77 8.50 47.97
CA SER A 259 4.49 9.46 48.83
C SER A 259 5.39 8.81 49.89
N SER A 260 5.89 7.60 49.62
CA SER A 260 6.71 6.84 50.55
C SER A 260 8.20 7.02 50.23
N THR A 261 9.04 6.98 51.28
CA THR A 261 10.46 7.35 51.17
C THR A 261 11.38 6.28 51.75
N ALA A 262 12.44 5.93 51.00
CA ALA A 262 13.54 5.09 51.49
C ALA A 262 14.88 5.38 50.81
N ASP A 263 15.99 4.81 51.27
CA ASP A 263 17.26 4.86 50.52
C ASP A 263 17.19 4.03 49.23
N GLN A 264 16.53 2.87 49.28
CA GLN A 264 16.31 2.00 48.11
C GLN A 264 14.86 1.53 48.03
N GLY A 265 14.21 1.68 46.87
CA GLY A 265 12.82 1.28 46.69
C GLY A 265 11.88 2.17 47.50
N GLY A 266 11.65 3.40 47.05
CA GLY A 266 10.86 4.40 47.78
C GLY A 266 9.46 3.88 48.12
N GLY A 267 8.81 3.22 47.18
CA GLY A 267 7.59 2.45 47.45
C GLY A 267 7.90 1.03 47.93
N ILE A 268 8.46 0.21 47.03
CA ILE A 268 8.61 -1.24 47.23
C ILE A 268 10.05 -1.68 47.03
N TYR A 269 10.56 -2.50 47.94
CA TYR A 269 11.83 -3.21 47.78
C TYR A 269 11.63 -4.72 47.70
N LEU A 270 12.10 -5.31 46.60
CA LEU A 270 12.02 -6.73 46.29
C LEU A 270 13.41 -7.36 46.39
N ASP A 271 13.58 -8.29 47.35
CA ASP A 271 14.85 -9.00 47.55
C ASP A 271 14.66 -10.49 47.27
N ASN A 272 15.24 -11.00 46.16
CA ASN A 272 15.10 -12.40 45.73
C ASN A 272 13.63 -12.87 45.64
N ALA A 273 12.74 -11.99 45.18
CA ALA A 273 11.30 -12.25 45.08
C ALA A 273 10.91 -12.92 43.75
N ARG A 274 9.93 -13.83 43.78
CA ARG A 274 9.36 -14.49 42.59
C ARG A 274 7.85 -14.26 42.44
N GLY A 275 7.29 -13.38 43.26
CA GLY A 275 5.86 -13.09 43.31
C GLY A 275 5.37 -12.18 42.17
N VAL A 276 4.13 -11.72 42.30
CA VAL A 276 3.47 -10.85 41.31
C VAL A 276 3.10 -9.49 41.91
N ILE A 277 3.43 -8.40 41.23
CA ILE A 277 2.86 -7.07 41.49
C ILE A 277 1.90 -6.80 40.33
N GLU A 278 0.62 -6.63 40.61
CA GLU A 278 -0.40 -6.56 39.55
C GLU A 278 -1.48 -5.53 39.84
N SER A 279 -1.90 -4.77 38.82
CA SER A 279 -3.00 -3.81 38.97
C SER A 279 -2.77 -2.78 40.08
N CYS A 280 -1.52 -2.40 40.34
CA CYS A 280 -1.18 -1.44 41.39
C CYS A 280 -0.98 -0.02 40.84
N SER A 281 -1.05 0.98 41.72
CA SER A 281 -0.62 2.35 41.43
C SER A 281 0.51 2.73 42.39
N ILE A 282 1.70 2.95 41.85
CA ILE A 282 2.90 3.32 42.61
C ILE A 282 3.33 4.70 42.14
N ARG A 283 3.16 5.70 43.01
CA ARG A 283 3.34 7.08 42.61
C ARG A 283 3.97 7.97 43.66
N THR A 284 4.59 9.06 43.20
CA THR A 284 5.17 10.11 44.06
C THR A 284 6.14 9.61 45.15
N CYS A 285 6.67 8.40 45.02
CA CYS A 285 7.63 7.83 45.97
C CYS A 285 9.04 8.32 45.67
N THR A 286 9.86 8.45 46.71
CA THR A 286 11.20 9.04 46.61
C THR A 286 12.27 8.12 47.18
N ALA A 287 13.39 7.95 46.47
CA ALA A 287 14.54 7.23 47.00
C ALA A 287 15.89 7.77 46.52
N ARG A 288 17.00 7.20 47.02
CA ARG A 288 18.31 7.40 46.37
C ARG A 288 18.38 6.57 45.09
N VAL A 289 17.96 5.31 45.14
CA VAL A 289 17.82 4.42 43.97
C VAL A 289 16.48 3.69 43.97
N GLY A 290 15.83 3.55 42.80
CA GLY A 290 14.52 2.92 42.70
C GLY A 290 13.43 3.74 43.38
N GLY A 291 13.06 4.89 42.82
CA GLY A 291 12.05 5.79 43.42
C GLY A 291 10.72 5.07 43.67
N GLY A 292 10.22 4.33 42.66
CA GLY A 292 9.06 3.45 42.80
C GLY A 292 9.42 2.07 43.37
N ILE A 293 10.02 1.22 42.53
CA ILE A 293 10.35 -0.17 42.86
C ILE A 293 11.84 -0.44 42.67
N ALA A 294 12.47 -1.07 43.66
CA ALA A 294 13.82 -1.64 43.52
C ALA A 294 13.79 -3.17 43.62
N ALA A 295 14.38 -3.85 42.65
CA ALA A 295 14.44 -5.31 42.56
C ALA A 295 15.89 -5.82 42.53
N ARG A 296 16.22 -6.68 43.48
CA ARG A 296 17.58 -7.20 43.72
C ARG A 296 17.62 -8.72 43.82
N GLY A 297 18.73 -9.29 43.33
CA GLY A 297 19.18 -10.65 43.63
C GLY A 297 18.96 -11.66 42.50
N THR A 298 19.82 -12.67 42.45
CA THR A 298 19.91 -13.68 41.36
C THR A 298 18.67 -14.56 41.21
N ASN A 299 17.85 -14.67 42.26
CA ASN A 299 16.60 -15.42 42.22
C ASN A 299 15.37 -14.54 41.97
N ASN A 300 15.56 -13.24 41.71
CA ASN A 300 14.44 -12.33 41.47
C ASN A 300 13.91 -12.49 40.05
N THR A 301 12.69 -13.01 39.96
CA THR A 301 11.94 -13.19 38.70
C THR A 301 10.53 -12.62 38.84
N THR A 302 10.38 -11.56 39.64
CA THR A 302 9.08 -10.93 39.91
C THR A 302 8.42 -10.49 38.61
N THR A 303 7.13 -10.77 38.46
CA THR A 303 6.31 -10.22 37.37
C THR A 303 5.59 -8.97 37.85
N ILE A 304 5.75 -7.87 37.14
CA ILE A 304 5.05 -6.61 37.36
C ILE A 304 4.09 -6.44 36.19
N SER A 305 2.77 -6.39 36.42
CA SER A 305 1.81 -6.29 35.33
C SER A 305 0.65 -5.34 35.60
N ARG A 306 0.08 -4.75 34.54
CA ARG A 306 -1.10 -3.87 34.62
C ARG A 306 -0.97 -2.77 35.67
N THR A 307 0.25 -2.30 35.91
CA THR A 307 0.59 -1.40 37.03
C THR A 307 0.91 -0.03 36.48
N VAL A 308 0.49 1.02 37.19
CA VAL A 308 0.87 2.41 36.88
C VAL A 308 2.01 2.83 37.80
N ILE A 309 3.16 3.15 37.23
CA ILE A 309 4.35 3.63 37.94
C ILE A 309 4.60 5.06 37.51
N THR A 310 4.18 6.04 38.32
CA THR A 310 4.17 7.44 37.87
C THR A 310 4.64 8.47 38.88
N GLY A 311 5.37 9.49 38.42
CA GLY A 311 5.78 10.62 39.27
C GLY A 311 6.76 10.23 40.38
N ASN A 312 7.44 9.09 40.29
CA ASN A 312 8.43 8.66 41.29
C ASN A 312 9.80 9.28 41.01
N ALA A 313 10.58 9.52 42.06
CA ALA A 313 11.86 10.21 41.95
C ALA A 313 13.00 9.45 42.64
N ALA A 314 14.14 9.32 41.95
CA ALA A 314 15.39 8.85 42.52
C ALA A 314 16.45 9.95 42.43
N THR A 315 17.28 10.14 43.47
CA THR A 315 18.38 11.12 43.39
C THR A 315 19.60 10.59 42.63
N GLU A 316 19.65 9.29 42.33
CA GLU A 316 20.70 8.65 41.53
C GLU A 316 20.08 7.84 40.37
N ASP A 317 19.63 6.61 40.61
CA ASP A 317 19.29 5.66 39.53
C ASP A 317 17.88 5.07 39.66
N GLY A 318 17.18 4.94 38.53
CA GLY A 318 15.91 4.22 38.44
C GLY A 318 14.75 4.98 39.09
N GLY A 319 14.20 5.97 38.40
CA GLY A 319 13.11 6.80 38.96
C GLY A 319 11.85 5.96 39.22
N GLY A 320 11.39 5.24 38.20
CA GLY A 320 10.30 4.26 38.33
C GLY A 320 10.81 2.91 38.83
N LEU A 321 11.69 2.27 38.06
CA LEU A 321 12.17 0.91 38.27
C LEU A 321 13.70 0.85 38.39
N TYR A 322 14.20 0.03 39.31
CA TYR A 322 15.64 -0.20 39.50
C TYR A 322 15.96 -1.69 39.63
N PHE A 323 16.74 -2.24 38.69
CA PHE A 323 17.15 -3.64 38.67
C PHE A 323 18.66 -3.79 38.94
N VAL A 324 18.99 -4.70 39.86
CA VAL A 324 20.37 -4.87 40.38
C VAL A 324 20.67 -6.33 40.75
N GLU A 325 21.95 -6.72 40.74
CA GLU A 325 22.46 -8.04 41.16
C GLU A 325 21.77 -9.21 40.45
N SER A 326 21.78 -9.17 39.13
CA SER A 326 21.24 -10.24 38.28
C SER A 326 19.75 -10.54 38.46
N ALA A 327 18.96 -9.52 38.82
CA ALA A 327 17.51 -9.57 38.70
C ALA A 327 17.07 -9.81 37.24
N ARG A 328 16.01 -10.61 37.06
CA ARG A 328 15.43 -11.01 35.76
C ARG A 328 13.90 -10.86 35.78
N SER A 329 13.44 -9.74 36.30
CA SER A 329 12.01 -9.43 36.40
C SER A 329 11.38 -9.24 35.02
N ILE A 330 10.07 -9.52 34.92
CA ILE A 330 9.28 -9.26 33.72
C ILE A 330 8.30 -8.13 34.05
N THR A 331 8.32 -7.05 33.30
CA THR A 331 7.31 -5.99 33.34
C THR A 331 6.43 -6.14 32.11
N ALA A 332 5.11 -6.22 32.29
CA ALA A 332 4.18 -6.28 31.17
C ALA A 332 2.91 -5.43 31.31
N ASN A 333 2.35 -4.97 30.18
CA ASN A 333 1.04 -4.30 30.13
C ASN A 333 0.92 -3.13 31.11
N SER A 334 2.01 -2.43 31.38
CA SER A 334 2.09 -1.40 32.43
C SER A 334 2.40 -0.03 31.83
N VAL A 335 2.10 1.01 32.61
CA VAL A 335 2.36 2.40 32.23
C VAL A 335 3.43 2.96 33.16
N VAL A 336 4.57 3.34 32.61
CA VAL A 336 5.69 3.94 33.35
C VAL A 336 5.90 5.37 32.86
N SER A 337 5.41 6.35 33.63
CA SER A 337 5.38 7.74 33.15
C SER A 337 5.70 8.82 34.17
N GLY A 338 6.31 9.93 33.74
CA GLY A 338 6.57 11.07 34.64
C GLY A 338 7.57 10.80 35.76
N ASN A 339 8.37 9.72 35.69
CA ASN A 339 9.36 9.39 36.71
C ASN A 339 10.69 10.10 36.45
N SER A 340 11.45 10.39 37.50
CA SER A 340 12.68 11.19 37.43
C SER A 340 13.87 10.52 38.12
N ALA A 341 15.06 10.54 37.50
CA ALA A 341 16.33 10.12 38.09
C ALA A 341 17.51 10.87 37.47
N VAL A 342 18.74 10.63 37.94
CA VAL A 342 19.94 11.03 37.19
C VAL A 342 20.16 10.06 36.02
N ARG A 343 19.96 8.76 36.25
CA ARG A 343 20.03 7.73 35.19
C ARG A 343 18.83 6.79 35.25
N GLY A 344 18.24 6.49 34.09
CA GLY A 344 17.10 5.57 34.01
C GLY A 344 15.84 6.14 34.64
N GLY A 345 15.28 7.22 34.08
CA GLY A 345 14.08 7.89 34.63
C GLY A 345 12.90 6.92 34.77
N GLY A 346 12.56 6.21 33.69
CA GLY A 346 11.61 5.11 33.70
C GLY A 346 12.20 3.86 34.38
N ALA A 347 13.29 3.32 33.84
CA ALA A 347 13.99 2.18 34.43
C ALA A 347 15.51 2.24 34.31
N PHE A 348 16.21 1.75 35.33
CA PHE A 348 17.65 1.50 35.33
C PHE A 348 17.96 0.02 35.49
N CYS A 349 18.76 -0.53 34.58
CA CYS A 349 19.15 -1.93 34.53
C CYS A 349 20.66 -2.07 34.75
N ALA A 350 21.09 -2.47 35.96
CA ALA A 350 22.51 -2.58 36.29
C ALA A 350 23.21 -3.75 35.56
N SER A 351 24.54 -3.77 35.61
CA SER A 351 25.33 -4.87 35.05
C SER A 351 24.95 -6.24 35.63
N GLY A 352 24.93 -7.25 34.76
CA GLY A 352 24.57 -8.62 35.09
C GLY A 352 23.07 -8.89 35.24
N THR A 353 22.20 -7.88 35.09
CA THR A 353 20.73 -8.03 35.03
C THR A 353 20.24 -8.40 33.63
N ALA A 354 19.02 -8.92 33.56
CA ALA A 354 18.34 -9.25 32.30
C ALA A 354 16.80 -9.13 32.45
N PRO A 355 16.26 -7.92 32.72
CA PRO A 355 14.81 -7.71 32.75
C PRO A 355 14.20 -7.74 31.34
N GLU A 356 12.89 -7.98 31.29
CA GLU A 356 12.12 -8.01 30.05
C GLU A 356 10.89 -7.11 30.16
N PHE A 357 10.75 -6.20 29.19
CA PHE A 357 9.64 -5.25 29.07
C PHE A 357 8.74 -5.69 27.91
N ARG A 358 7.45 -5.96 28.17
CA ARG A 358 6.50 -6.45 27.17
C ARG A 358 5.25 -5.60 27.16
N PHE A 359 4.81 -5.09 26.02
CA PHE A 359 3.57 -4.30 25.98
C PHE A 359 3.57 -3.15 27.01
N GLU A 360 4.71 -2.52 27.21
CA GLU A 360 4.86 -1.39 28.12
C GLU A 360 4.53 -0.10 27.38
N THR A 361 3.92 0.86 28.07
CA THR A 361 3.90 2.25 27.64
C THR A 361 4.80 3.07 28.56
N ILE A 362 5.98 3.45 28.08
CA ILE A 362 6.97 4.22 28.83
C ILE A 362 7.02 5.64 28.26
N SER A 363 6.47 6.62 28.98
CA SER A 363 6.25 7.96 28.43
C SER A 363 6.53 9.10 29.40
N GLY A 364 7.18 10.18 28.96
CA GLY A 364 7.24 11.41 29.78
C GLY A 364 8.20 11.33 30.97
N ASN A 365 9.20 10.43 30.95
CA ASN A 365 10.15 10.27 32.05
C ASN A 365 11.35 11.19 31.87
N PHE A 366 12.08 11.50 32.95
CA PHE A 366 13.18 12.46 32.97
C PHE A 366 14.46 11.87 33.58
N ALA A 367 15.57 11.91 32.85
CA ALA A 367 16.90 11.65 33.39
C ALA A 367 17.99 12.28 32.52
N ASP A 368 19.18 12.47 33.08
CA ASP A 368 20.35 12.94 32.34
C ASP A 368 20.86 11.85 31.37
N GLU A 369 20.75 10.57 31.74
CA GLU A 369 21.11 9.43 30.88
C GLU A 369 19.98 8.38 30.88
N GLY A 370 19.33 8.17 29.72
CA GLY A 370 18.30 7.14 29.57
C GLY A 370 17.02 7.53 30.30
N SER A 371 16.35 8.58 29.84
CA SER A 371 15.11 9.07 30.44
C SER A 371 14.02 8.01 30.50
N ALA A 372 13.84 7.20 29.46
CA ALA A 372 12.96 6.03 29.51
C ALA A 372 13.70 4.80 30.08
N LEU A 373 14.81 4.39 29.47
CA LEU A 373 15.53 3.16 29.82
C LEU A 373 17.05 3.39 29.84
N HIS A 374 17.71 2.94 30.92
CA HIS A 374 19.17 2.89 31.00
C HIS A 374 19.65 1.45 31.17
N PHE A 375 20.53 0.97 30.28
CA PHE A 375 21.08 -0.38 30.30
C PHE A 375 22.60 -0.37 30.53
N ALA A 376 23.01 -0.89 31.69
CA ALA A 376 24.37 -1.31 32.00
C ALA A 376 24.56 -2.85 31.99
N GLY A 377 23.46 -3.60 31.79
CA GLY A 377 23.39 -5.06 31.66
C GLY A 377 22.58 -5.49 30.43
N ALA A 378 22.17 -6.76 30.36
CA ALA A 378 21.32 -7.25 29.27
C ALA A 378 19.85 -6.84 29.50
N GLY A 379 19.01 -6.94 28.47
CA GLY A 379 17.59 -6.59 28.56
C GLY A 379 16.83 -6.89 27.26
N ARG A 380 15.52 -7.05 27.36
CA ARG A 380 14.64 -7.26 26.19
C ARG A 380 13.46 -6.32 26.26
N VAL A 381 13.13 -5.70 25.13
CA VAL A 381 11.95 -4.83 24.99
C VAL A 381 11.14 -5.34 23.80
N ILE A 382 9.88 -5.68 24.03
CA ILE A 382 9.03 -6.37 23.06
C ILE A 382 7.65 -5.71 23.03
N SER A 383 7.11 -5.45 21.84
CA SER A 383 5.72 -4.98 21.66
C SER A 383 5.37 -3.71 22.46
N SER A 384 6.35 -2.83 22.72
CA SER A 384 6.24 -1.73 23.68
C SER A 384 6.34 -0.36 23.01
N ILE A 385 5.74 0.67 23.61
CA ILE A 385 5.76 2.05 23.14
C ILE A 385 6.59 2.91 24.12
N ILE A 386 7.62 3.58 23.61
CA ILE A 386 8.54 4.42 24.38
C ILE A 386 8.58 5.84 23.79
N THR A 387 8.30 6.87 24.60
CA THR A 387 8.18 8.26 24.09
C THR A 387 8.40 9.34 25.17
N GLY A 388 8.49 10.61 24.76
CA GLY A 388 8.40 11.77 25.65
C GLY A 388 9.58 11.99 26.61
N GLY A 389 10.80 12.19 26.08
CA GLY A 389 11.96 12.56 26.88
C GLY A 389 13.20 12.87 26.05
N ASP A 390 14.15 13.60 26.64
CA ASP A 390 15.50 13.77 26.08
C ASP A 390 16.35 12.54 26.46
N SER A 391 17.20 12.01 25.56
CA SER A 391 18.02 10.81 25.81
C SER A 391 17.18 9.57 26.19
N LEU A 392 16.23 9.12 25.34
CA LEU A 392 15.23 8.09 25.69
C LEU A 392 15.84 6.78 26.18
N ILE A 393 16.81 6.23 25.45
CA ILE A 393 17.48 4.97 25.78
C ILE A 393 18.99 5.21 25.86
N HIS A 394 19.61 4.83 26.97
CA HIS A 394 21.05 4.92 27.17
C HIS A 394 21.69 3.55 27.41
N PHE A 395 22.89 3.37 26.84
CA PHE A 395 23.71 2.16 26.99
C PHE A 395 25.08 2.50 27.57
N ALA A 396 25.43 1.91 28.72
CA ALA A 396 26.73 2.12 29.34
C ALA A 396 27.86 1.37 28.61
N GLN A 397 29.05 1.98 28.49
CA GLN A 397 30.24 1.36 27.90
C GLN A 397 30.51 -0.04 28.50
N PHE A 398 30.73 -1.03 27.62
CA PHE A 398 30.95 -2.46 27.92
C PHE A 398 29.70 -3.35 28.16
N ALA A 399 28.48 -2.87 27.86
CA ALA A 399 27.30 -3.73 27.79
C ALA A 399 27.30 -4.57 26.48
N VAL A 400 27.60 -5.86 26.58
CA VAL A 400 27.77 -6.83 25.47
C VAL A 400 26.46 -7.64 25.22
N PRO A 401 26.39 -8.49 24.18
CA PRO A 401 25.61 -8.43 22.94
C PRO A 401 24.16 -8.99 23.02
N GLN A 402 23.49 -8.99 24.18
CA GLN A 402 22.18 -9.65 24.37
C GLN A 402 21.01 -8.69 24.59
N LEU A 403 20.99 -7.58 23.86
CA LEU A 403 19.85 -6.67 23.80
C LEU A 403 18.98 -7.03 22.58
N SER A 404 17.67 -7.04 22.74
CA SER A 404 16.72 -7.32 21.64
C SER A 404 15.52 -6.39 21.77
N PHE A 405 15.25 -5.68 20.67
CA PHE A 405 14.08 -4.84 20.46
C PHE A 405 13.28 -5.46 19.32
N THR A 406 12.02 -5.77 19.57
CA THR A 406 11.14 -6.39 18.57
C THR A 406 9.75 -5.80 18.72
N ASN A 407 9.22 -5.23 17.64
CA ASN A 407 7.94 -4.53 17.65
C ASN A 407 7.93 -3.39 18.69
N VAL A 408 8.87 -2.46 18.60
CA VAL A 408 9.00 -1.32 19.54
C VAL A 408 8.86 0.00 18.81
N TYR A 409 8.14 0.95 19.40
CA TYR A 409 8.14 2.35 19.00
C TYR A 409 9.07 3.16 19.93
N ALA A 410 10.00 3.91 19.35
CA ALA A 410 10.83 4.88 20.08
C ALA A 410 11.26 6.04 19.15
N VAL A 411 10.84 7.27 19.45
CA VAL A 411 11.24 8.49 18.72
C VAL A 411 11.69 9.57 19.71
N GLY A 412 12.98 9.91 19.66
CA GLY A 412 13.61 10.93 20.52
C GLY A 412 15.00 10.51 21.00
N GLY A 413 16.04 11.20 20.51
CA GLY A 413 17.43 11.19 21.01
C GLY A 413 17.96 9.88 21.60
N LEU A 414 18.60 9.03 20.79
CA LEU A 414 19.46 7.96 21.28
C LEU A 414 20.85 8.51 21.59
N GLU A 415 21.24 8.61 22.86
CA GLU A 415 22.61 8.96 23.23
C GLU A 415 23.46 7.70 23.39
N LEU A 416 24.23 7.39 22.35
CA LEU A 416 25.22 6.32 22.36
C LEU A 416 26.55 6.87 22.90
N THR A 417 26.98 6.40 24.07
CA THR A 417 28.33 6.69 24.60
C THR A 417 29.27 5.47 24.55
N GLY A 418 28.91 4.37 23.86
CA GLY A 418 29.70 3.13 23.76
C GLY A 418 29.51 2.31 22.46
N PHE A 419 30.43 1.35 22.22
CA PHE A 419 30.53 0.50 21.01
C PHE A 419 29.36 -0.50 20.91
N VAL A 420 28.61 -0.46 19.80
CA VAL A 420 27.56 -1.42 19.44
C VAL A 420 28.19 -2.53 18.57
N PRO A 421 28.07 -3.83 18.91
CA PRO A 421 28.53 -4.91 18.04
C PRO A 421 27.71 -4.95 16.74
N ASP A 422 28.37 -5.17 15.60
CA ASP A 422 27.74 -5.31 14.27
C ASP A 422 26.56 -6.30 14.31
N GLY A 423 25.42 -5.88 13.74
CA GLY A 423 24.22 -6.72 13.57
C GLY A 423 23.08 -6.55 14.58
N LEU A 424 23.18 -5.62 15.54
CA LEU A 424 22.07 -5.32 16.46
C LEU A 424 21.16 -4.18 15.98
N LEU A 425 21.68 -3.31 15.11
CA LEU A 425 21.03 -2.18 14.43
C LEU A 425 21.84 -1.89 13.16
N ASP A 426 21.49 -2.52 12.02
CA ASP A 426 22.08 -2.19 10.72
C ASP A 426 21.12 -1.21 10.01
N ASP A 427 21.53 -0.13 9.34
CA ASP A 427 22.85 0.12 8.77
C ASP A 427 23.18 1.62 8.71
N SER A 428 24.47 1.92 8.91
CA SER A 428 25.13 3.23 8.78
C SER A 428 24.90 4.31 9.86
N GLN A 429 25.60 4.13 10.99
CA GLN A 429 26.30 5.17 11.78
C GLN A 429 25.72 6.61 11.73
N LEU A 430 24.94 6.95 12.77
CA LEU A 430 24.75 8.31 13.32
C LEU A 430 24.02 9.36 12.44
N ASN A 431 22.68 9.38 12.55
CA ASN A 431 21.84 10.57 12.77
C ASN A 431 20.38 10.11 12.81
N VAL A 432 19.62 10.44 13.86
CA VAL A 432 18.25 9.93 14.08
C VAL A 432 17.27 10.55 13.08
N ALA A 433 17.31 10.02 11.87
CA ALA A 433 16.30 9.98 10.83
C ALA A 433 16.33 8.51 10.35
N LEU A 434 15.64 7.64 11.08
CA LEU A 434 15.77 6.20 10.92
C LEU A 434 14.77 5.68 9.86
N VAL A 435 15.29 4.92 8.88
CA VAL A 435 14.65 4.27 7.70
C VAL A 435 13.68 3.12 8.11
N PRO A 436 12.60 2.80 7.36
CA PRO A 436 11.48 1.96 7.83
C PRO A 436 11.88 0.51 8.14
N CYS A 437 11.34 -0.03 9.24
CA CYS A 437 11.33 -1.43 9.71
C CYS A 437 12.50 -2.34 9.30
N ASP A 438 13.36 -2.63 10.26
CA ASP A 438 14.21 -3.83 10.26
C ASP A 438 13.36 -5.12 10.27
N SER A 439 14.01 -6.28 10.07
CA SER A 439 13.43 -7.63 10.23
C SER A 439 12.82 -7.91 11.62
N LEU A 440 12.85 -6.91 12.52
CA LEU A 440 12.35 -6.91 13.89
C LEU A 440 11.06 -6.10 14.07
N ARG A 441 10.47 -5.55 12.98
CA ARG A 441 9.14 -4.89 12.95
C ARG A 441 8.97 -3.67 13.86
N ASN A 442 10.02 -2.86 14.06
CA ASN A 442 9.95 -1.66 14.91
C ASN A 442 9.25 -0.46 14.22
N ILE A 443 8.36 0.25 14.94
CA ILE A 443 7.48 1.31 14.41
C ILE A 443 8.09 2.69 14.66
N ARG A 444 7.94 3.63 13.71
CA ARG A 444 8.57 4.97 13.77
C ARG A 444 7.61 6.16 13.72
N GLN A 445 6.32 5.92 13.52
CA GLN A 445 5.29 6.96 13.50
C GLN A 445 4.69 7.14 14.89
N ASP A 446 4.37 8.39 15.26
CA ASP A 446 3.74 8.71 16.53
C ASP A 446 2.64 7.67 16.87
N PRO A 447 2.65 7.10 18.09
CA PRO A 447 1.61 6.16 18.53
C PRO A 447 0.21 6.75 18.50
N ASP A 448 0.05 8.07 18.30
CA ASP A 448 -1.24 8.76 18.19
C ASP A 448 -2.18 8.37 19.33
N PHE A 449 -1.74 8.72 20.54
CA PHE A 449 -2.52 8.48 21.74
C PHE A 449 -3.73 9.41 21.80
N ALA A 450 -4.83 8.91 22.35
CA ALA A 450 -6.06 9.68 22.53
C ALA A 450 -5.84 11.01 23.31
N ASP A 451 -5.09 10.99 24.42
CA ASP A 451 -4.65 12.18 25.16
C ASP A 451 -3.47 11.87 26.09
N ALA A 452 -2.26 11.80 25.52
CA ALA A 452 -1.05 11.52 26.30
C ALA A 452 -0.78 12.58 27.40
N GLY A 453 -1.17 13.83 27.19
CA GLY A 453 -0.97 14.92 28.15
C GLY A 453 -1.83 14.78 29.40
N ALA A 454 -3.01 14.16 29.27
CA ALA A 454 -3.87 13.77 30.39
C ALA A 454 -3.56 12.36 30.95
N GLY A 455 -2.60 11.64 30.37
CA GLY A 455 -2.24 10.27 30.75
C GLY A 455 -3.13 9.18 30.15
N ASP A 456 -3.90 9.50 29.10
CA ASP A 456 -4.64 8.51 28.31
C ASP A 456 -3.79 8.02 27.14
N PHE A 457 -3.22 6.83 27.32
CA PHE A 457 -2.34 6.19 26.36
C PHE A 457 -3.04 5.13 25.49
N ARG A 458 -4.36 5.19 25.36
CA ARG A 458 -5.07 4.38 24.36
C ARG A 458 -4.76 4.87 22.96
N LEU A 459 -4.61 3.93 22.03
CA LEU A 459 -4.39 4.22 20.61
C LEU A 459 -5.69 4.69 19.96
N THR A 460 -5.60 5.66 19.05
CA THR A 460 -6.71 6.00 18.14
C THR A 460 -6.85 4.92 17.05
N ASN A 461 -7.96 4.95 16.30
CA ASN A 461 -8.18 4.05 15.15
C ASN A 461 -7.22 4.29 13.98
N GLU A 462 -6.48 5.41 13.99
CA GLU A 462 -5.51 5.78 12.97
C GLU A 462 -4.07 5.42 13.39
N SER A 463 -3.90 4.86 14.60
CA SER A 463 -2.58 4.59 15.15
C SER A 463 -1.88 3.46 14.42
N SER A 464 -0.64 3.73 14.01
CA SER A 464 0.27 2.72 13.43
C SER A 464 0.64 1.61 14.41
N CYS A 465 0.43 1.80 15.71
CA CYS A 465 0.70 0.80 16.74
C CYS A 465 -0.43 -0.25 16.89
N LEU A 466 -1.54 -0.09 16.16
CA LEU A 466 -2.60 -1.11 16.08
C LEU A 466 -2.11 -2.37 15.37
N PHE A 467 -2.42 -3.52 15.94
CA PHE A 467 -2.05 -4.85 15.41
C PHE A 467 -0.54 -5.05 15.17
N GLY A 468 0.30 -4.21 15.76
CA GLY A 468 1.74 -4.17 15.51
C GLY A 468 2.57 -5.08 16.41
N ALA A 469 1.97 -5.83 17.35
CA ALA A 469 2.71 -6.57 18.37
C ALA A 469 3.10 -8.01 17.99
N ASP A 470 3.96 -8.61 18.82
CA ASP A 470 4.43 -9.99 18.67
C ASP A 470 3.35 -10.98 19.13
N THR A 471 2.87 -11.79 18.19
CA THR A 471 1.79 -12.76 18.39
C THR A 471 2.17 -13.93 19.29
N SER A 472 3.46 -14.19 19.52
CA SER A 472 3.91 -15.26 20.44
C SER A 472 3.54 -14.99 21.90
N PHE A 473 3.10 -13.77 22.23
CA PHE A 473 2.72 -13.35 23.58
C PHE A 473 1.22 -13.03 23.72
N ALA A 474 0.39 -13.39 22.74
CA ALA A 474 -1.00 -12.95 22.62
C ALA A 474 -1.99 -13.58 23.65
N GLY A 475 -1.57 -14.56 24.45
CA GLY A 475 -2.44 -15.27 25.40
C GLY A 475 -2.81 -14.54 26.71
N GLY A 476 -2.82 -13.21 26.75
CA GLY A 476 -2.93 -12.41 27.97
C GLY A 476 -4.03 -11.34 27.99
N LEU A 477 -4.15 -10.61 29.10
CA LEU A 477 -4.99 -9.41 29.21
C LEU A 477 -4.12 -8.15 29.14
N ASP A 478 -4.60 -7.12 28.45
CA ASP A 478 -4.02 -5.78 28.41
C ASP A 478 -4.21 -5.03 29.75
N PHE A 479 -3.83 -3.75 29.79
CA PHE A 479 -4.02 -2.90 30.97
C PHE A 479 -5.50 -2.71 31.34
N ALA A 480 -6.40 -2.54 30.37
CA ALA A 480 -7.83 -2.35 30.60
C ALA A 480 -8.58 -3.65 30.97
N GLY A 481 -7.94 -4.80 30.82
CA GLY A 481 -8.54 -6.12 31.03
C GLY A 481 -9.18 -6.72 29.77
N ALA A 482 -8.98 -6.13 28.60
CA ALA A 482 -9.27 -6.71 27.30
C ALA A 482 -8.28 -7.84 26.96
N ALA A 483 -8.71 -8.81 26.18
CA ALA A 483 -7.83 -9.89 25.72
C ALA A 483 -6.90 -9.38 24.62
N ARG A 484 -5.62 -9.74 24.66
CA ARG A 484 -4.62 -9.44 23.62
C ARG A 484 -4.76 -10.29 22.34
N ILE A 485 -5.94 -10.87 22.15
CA ILE A 485 -6.43 -11.53 20.94
C ILE A 485 -7.92 -11.20 20.90
N SER A 486 -8.36 -10.45 19.89
CA SER A 486 -9.79 -10.31 19.63
C SER A 486 -10.36 -11.69 19.22
N PRO A 487 -11.60 -12.05 19.56
CA PRO A 487 -12.25 -13.30 19.15
C PRO A 487 -12.24 -13.59 17.63
N ASP A 488 -11.87 -12.61 16.80
CA ASP A 488 -11.73 -12.65 15.34
C ASP A 488 -10.34 -13.10 14.84
N GLY A 489 -9.32 -13.19 15.70
CA GLY A 489 -7.96 -13.58 15.34
C GLY A 489 -7.00 -12.44 14.95
N SER A 490 -7.32 -11.18 15.25
CA SER A 490 -6.40 -10.04 15.06
C SER A 490 -5.13 -10.17 15.92
N TRP A 491 -4.02 -9.58 15.45
CA TRP A 491 -2.78 -9.47 16.25
C TRP A 491 -2.97 -8.49 17.40
N PRO A 492 -2.21 -8.62 18.50
CA PRO A 492 -2.29 -7.64 19.58
C PRO A 492 -1.75 -6.26 19.17
N ASP A 493 -2.24 -5.23 19.85
CA ASP A 493 -1.71 -3.88 19.76
C ASP A 493 -0.40 -3.70 20.54
N MET A 494 0.44 -2.77 20.09
CA MET A 494 1.64 -2.39 20.83
C MET A 494 1.30 -1.50 22.04
N GLY A 495 2.10 -1.61 23.10
CA GLY A 495 1.93 -0.81 24.32
C GLY A 495 0.91 -1.40 25.30
N ALA A 496 0.60 -0.66 26.36
CA ALA A 496 -0.13 -1.17 27.52
C ALA A 496 -1.61 -1.50 27.25
N PHE A 497 -2.21 -0.94 26.20
CA PHE A 497 -3.65 -1.03 25.92
C PHE A 497 -3.91 -1.80 24.63
N GLU A 498 -5.10 -2.41 24.56
CA GLU A 498 -5.68 -3.01 23.36
C GLU A 498 -6.89 -2.17 22.93
N SER A 499 -7.05 -1.95 21.62
CA SER A 499 -8.15 -1.24 20.99
C SER A 499 -9.31 -2.18 20.66
N ASP A 500 -10.53 -1.64 20.61
CA ASP A 500 -11.73 -2.37 20.13
C ASP A 500 -11.82 -2.42 18.58
N ALA A 501 -10.76 -2.01 17.87
CA ALA A 501 -10.71 -2.07 16.42
C ALA A 501 -10.71 -3.54 15.93
N VAL A 502 -11.62 -3.87 15.02
CA VAL A 502 -11.80 -5.24 14.47
C VAL A 502 -11.54 -5.23 12.96
N LEU A 503 -10.79 -6.22 12.48
CA LEU A 503 -10.61 -6.45 11.04
C LEU A 503 -11.78 -7.30 10.49
N PRO A 504 -12.47 -6.89 9.40
CA PRO A 504 -13.68 -7.58 8.91
C PRO A 504 -13.48 -9.02 8.41
N HIS A 505 -12.29 -9.42 7.93
CA HIS A 505 -12.06 -10.75 7.34
C HIS A 505 -10.78 -11.49 7.78
N GLY A 506 -10.05 -11.00 8.80
CA GLY A 506 -8.81 -11.61 9.26
C GLY A 506 -7.64 -11.47 8.27
N GLU A 507 -6.44 -11.91 8.68
CA GLU A 507 -5.21 -11.83 7.88
C GLU A 507 -5.00 -13.13 7.07
N HIS A 508 -4.70 -12.98 5.77
CA HIS A 508 -4.47 -14.08 4.84
C HIS A 508 -2.97 -14.23 4.54
N CYS A 509 -2.49 -15.47 4.52
CA CYS A 509 -1.10 -15.83 4.30
C CYS A 509 -0.99 -17.28 3.80
N GLY A 510 0.04 -17.59 3.01
CA GLY A 510 0.34 -18.96 2.55
C GLY A 510 -0.65 -19.49 1.49
N PRO A 511 -0.81 -20.82 1.37
CA PRO A 511 -1.70 -21.43 0.38
C PRO A 511 -3.17 -21.03 0.56
N GLN A 512 -3.78 -20.47 -0.50
CA GLN A 512 -5.18 -20.05 -0.52
C GLN A 512 -5.87 -20.49 -1.82
N TRP A 513 -7.16 -20.82 -1.74
CA TRP A 513 -7.99 -21.21 -2.89
C TRP A 513 -9.47 -21.00 -2.54
N GLY A 514 -10.35 -21.10 -3.54
CA GLY A 514 -11.80 -20.93 -3.36
C GLY A 514 -12.28 -19.51 -3.65
N VAL A 515 -13.43 -19.14 -3.09
CA VAL A 515 -14.10 -17.86 -3.39
C VAL A 515 -13.95 -16.89 -2.23
N TRP A 516 -13.42 -15.70 -2.53
CA TRP A 516 -13.40 -14.54 -1.63
C TRP A 516 -14.55 -13.61 -2.00
N TYR A 517 -15.43 -13.38 -1.04
CA TYR A 517 -16.63 -12.56 -1.19
C TYR A 517 -16.30 -11.08 -0.96
N PRO A 518 -17.19 -10.14 -1.34
CA PRO A 518 -16.91 -8.72 -1.19
C PRO A 518 -16.57 -8.34 0.26
N GLY A 519 -15.45 -7.64 0.48
CA GLY A 519 -14.93 -7.28 1.80
C GLY A 519 -13.45 -6.85 1.79
N ASP A 520 -12.98 -6.35 2.93
CA ASP A 520 -11.58 -5.92 3.13
C ASP A 520 -10.74 -7.10 3.66
N TYR A 521 -9.68 -7.45 2.93
CA TYR A 521 -8.77 -8.58 3.18
C TYR A 521 -7.36 -8.07 3.46
N ILE A 522 -6.79 -8.38 4.64
CA ILE A 522 -5.40 -8.03 4.95
C ILE A 522 -4.49 -9.17 4.54
N ILE A 523 -3.48 -8.88 3.73
CA ILE A 523 -2.52 -9.86 3.25
C ILE A 523 -1.20 -9.69 3.99
N GLY A 524 -0.98 -10.55 4.98
CA GLY A 524 0.13 -10.47 5.94
C GLY A 524 1.47 -11.02 5.44
N CYS A 525 1.38 -11.92 4.47
CA CYS A 525 2.52 -12.52 3.80
C CYS A 525 2.10 -12.93 2.39
N THR A 526 3.04 -13.38 1.56
CA THR A 526 2.74 -13.86 0.21
C THR A 526 1.66 -14.97 0.23
N VAL A 527 0.54 -14.70 -0.46
CA VAL A 527 -0.51 -15.69 -0.70
C VAL A 527 -0.13 -16.52 -1.91
N ARG A 528 -0.16 -17.85 -1.77
CA ARG A 528 0.16 -18.79 -2.85
C ARG A 528 -1.11 -19.49 -3.32
N VAL A 529 -1.36 -19.50 -4.63
CA VAL A 529 -2.38 -20.36 -5.25
C VAL A 529 -1.65 -21.49 -5.93
N GLU A 530 -1.74 -22.69 -5.35
CA GLU A 530 -0.96 -23.86 -5.77
C GLU A 530 -1.41 -24.40 -7.14
N PRO A 531 -0.59 -25.20 -7.84
CA PRO A 531 -0.94 -25.79 -9.12
C PRO A 531 -2.25 -26.59 -9.08
N GLY A 532 -3.20 -26.25 -9.96
CA GLY A 532 -4.52 -26.89 -10.03
C GLY A 532 -5.59 -26.27 -9.13
N ASP A 533 -5.21 -25.38 -8.20
CA ASP A 533 -6.15 -24.62 -7.39
C ASP A 533 -6.61 -23.34 -8.11
N THR A 534 -7.78 -22.85 -7.73
CA THR A 534 -8.35 -21.61 -8.26
C THR A 534 -8.76 -20.69 -7.13
N LEU A 535 -8.27 -19.44 -7.17
CA LEU A 535 -8.72 -18.36 -6.31
C LEU A 535 -9.66 -17.44 -7.11
N VAL A 536 -10.87 -17.24 -6.60
CA VAL A 536 -11.88 -16.38 -7.19
C VAL A 536 -12.11 -15.17 -6.29
N LEU A 537 -11.88 -13.96 -6.80
CA LEU A 537 -12.13 -12.70 -6.11
C LEU A 537 -13.41 -12.07 -6.65
N MET A 538 -14.36 -11.77 -5.78
CA MET A 538 -15.63 -11.14 -6.14
C MET A 538 -15.53 -9.61 -6.10
N GLY A 539 -16.25 -8.93 -6.99
CA GLY A 539 -16.33 -7.47 -7.03
C GLY A 539 -16.68 -6.82 -5.69
N GLY A 540 -16.02 -5.71 -5.37
CA GLY A 540 -16.11 -5.04 -4.06
C GLY A 540 -15.14 -5.58 -3.00
N SER A 541 -14.26 -6.51 -3.38
CA SER A 541 -13.15 -6.95 -2.51
C SER A 541 -12.00 -5.94 -2.51
N ARG A 542 -11.41 -5.67 -1.35
CA ARG A 542 -10.22 -4.81 -1.18
C ARG A 542 -9.12 -5.64 -0.53
N LEU A 543 -8.07 -5.96 -1.28
CA LEU A 543 -6.91 -6.69 -0.81
C LEU A 543 -5.84 -5.67 -0.42
N LEU A 544 -5.49 -5.67 0.86
CA LEU A 544 -4.63 -4.70 1.51
C LEU A 544 -3.33 -5.38 1.96
N PHE A 545 -2.22 -5.10 1.27
CA PHE A 545 -0.96 -5.81 1.42
C PHE A 545 -0.03 -5.18 2.45
N ALA A 546 0.49 -6.01 3.36
CA ALA A 546 1.62 -5.62 4.22
C ALA A 546 2.91 -5.47 3.39
N PRO A 547 3.90 -4.68 3.84
CA PRO A 547 5.18 -4.56 3.16
C PRO A 547 5.85 -5.93 2.94
N GLY A 548 6.26 -6.21 1.70
CA GLY A 548 6.85 -7.51 1.33
C GLY A 548 5.85 -8.67 1.18
N ALA A 549 4.54 -8.41 1.23
CA ALA A 549 3.52 -9.40 0.86
C ALA A 549 3.18 -9.28 -0.63
N GLY A 550 2.75 -10.38 -1.25
CA GLY A 550 2.33 -10.42 -2.65
C GLY A 550 1.36 -11.57 -2.95
N LEU A 551 1.00 -11.75 -4.22
CA LEU A 551 0.28 -12.95 -4.69
C LEU A 551 1.18 -13.74 -5.61
N GLU A 552 1.32 -15.04 -5.37
CA GLU A 552 2.01 -15.96 -6.25
C GLU A 552 1.02 -17.01 -6.75
N ILE A 553 0.71 -16.94 -8.04
CA ILE A 553 -0.35 -17.72 -8.70
C ILE A 553 0.30 -18.80 -9.55
N GLU A 554 0.50 -19.99 -8.98
CA GLU A 554 0.90 -21.21 -9.72
C GLU A 554 -0.31 -21.99 -10.28
N GLY A 555 -1.50 -21.74 -9.73
CA GLY A 555 -2.80 -22.22 -10.22
C GLY A 555 -3.50 -21.22 -11.15
N THR A 556 -4.73 -20.83 -10.81
CA THR A 556 -5.54 -19.85 -11.57
C THR A 556 -6.07 -18.74 -10.65
N LEU A 557 -5.95 -17.47 -11.08
CA LEU A 557 -6.62 -16.34 -10.45
C LEU A 557 -7.78 -15.85 -11.34
N LEU A 558 -8.98 -15.76 -10.75
CA LEU A 558 -10.18 -15.23 -11.39
C LEU A 558 -10.72 -14.05 -10.59
N ALA A 559 -10.45 -12.82 -11.02
CA ALA A 559 -10.91 -11.60 -10.36
C ALA A 559 -12.00 -10.92 -11.19
N PHE A 560 -13.25 -10.97 -10.69
CA PHE A 560 -14.43 -10.48 -11.41
C PHE A 560 -15.06 -9.29 -10.67
N GLY A 561 -14.57 -8.09 -10.96
CA GLY A 561 -15.16 -6.83 -10.49
C GLY A 561 -16.29 -6.33 -11.39
N THR A 562 -16.85 -5.17 -11.03
CA THR A 562 -17.70 -4.38 -11.92
C THR A 562 -17.35 -2.91 -11.81
N ALA A 563 -17.87 -2.07 -12.71
CA ALA A 563 -17.67 -0.61 -12.64
C ALA A 563 -18.17 0.03 -11.32
N ARG A 564 -19.09 -0.63 -10.60
CA ARG A 564 -19.60 -0.16 -9.29
C ARG A 564 -18.84 -0.78 -8.12
N ASP A 565 -18.53 -2.06 -8.24
CA ASP A 565 -17.91 -2.88 -7.22
C ASP A 565 -16.58 -3.41 -7.78
N SER A 566 -15.62 -2.51 -7.98
CA SER A 566 -14.28 -2.86 -8.46
C SER A 566 -13.52 -3.64 -7.39
N ILE A 567 -12.53 -4.43 -7.81
CA ILE A 567 -11.60 -5.09 -6.88
C ILE A 567 -10.40 -4.17 -6.70
N LEU A 568 -10.00 -3.89 -5.47
CA LEU A 568 -8.83 -3.07 -5.17
C LEU A 568 -7.69 -3.94 -4.66
N PHE A 569 -6.50 -3.78 -5.24
CA PHE A 569 -5.23 -4.29 -4.73
C PHE A 569 -4.38 -3.08 -4.36
N ASP A 570 -4.14 -2.91 -3.08
CA ASP A 570 -3.45 -1.73 -2.56
C ASP A 570 -2.62 -2.09 -1.33
N ARG A 571 -1.67 -1.22 -0.98
CA ARG A 571 -0.97 -1.32 0.28
C ARG A 571 -1.93 -1.12 1.46
N TYR A 572 -1.69 -1.83 2.56
CA TYR A 572 -2.49 -1.68 3.77
C TYR A 572 -2.36 -0.29 4.42
N PHE A 573 -1.20 0.37 4.28
CA PHE A 573 -0.97 1.74 4.74
C PHE A 573 -0.15 2.58 3.75
N GLU A 574 -0.46 3.87 3.65
CA GLU A 574 0.33 4.86 2.91
C GLU A 574 1.54 5.35 3.71
N LEU A 575 2.53 4.49 3.96
CA LEU A 575 3.82 4.96 4.46
C LEU A 575 4.70 5.42 3.28
N PRO A 576 5.45 6.52 3.40
CA PRO A 576 6.44 6.91 2.40
C PRO A 576 7.48 5.78 2.20
N GLY A 577 7.46 5.14 1.03
CA GLY A 577 8.38 4.06 0.68
C GLY A 577 7.93 2.62 1.04
N SER A 578 6.75 2.41 1.64
CA SER A 578 6.22 1.05 1.85
C SER A 578 5.50 0.54 0.61
N THR A 579 5.93 -0.61 0.11
CA THR A 579 5.36 -1.26 -1.08
C THR A 579 5.11 -2.75 -0.85
N TRP A 580 4.27 -3.32 -1.69
CA TRP A 580 3.98 -4.75 -1.73
C TRP A 580 4.59 -5.37 -2.99
N GLU A 581 4.76 -6.71 -3.02
CA GLU A 581 5.51 -7.44 -4.06
C GLU A 581 4.72 -7.65 -5.38
N GLY A 582 3.53 -7.04 -5.50
CA GLY A 582 2.68 -7.21 -6.67
C GLY A 582 2.06 -8.61 -6.77
N VAL A 583 1.55 -8.92 -7.97
CA VAL A 583 0.95 -10.21 -8.32
C VAL A 583 1.84 -10.92 -9.34
N ARG A 584 2.33 -12.11 -9.02
CA ARG A 584 3.11 -12.96 -9.91
C ARG A 584 2.27 -14.13 -10.41
N ILE A 585 2.04 -14.19 -11.72
CA ILE A 585 1.40 -15.32 -12.41
C ILE A 585 2.49 -16.23 -12.98
N ALA A 586 2.59 -17.44 -12.42
CA ALA A 586 3.57 -18.46 -12.77
C ALA A 586 2.93 -19.83 -13.14
N GLY A 587 1.60 -19.94 -13.08
CA GLY A 587 0.86 -21.11 -13.54
C GLY A 587 0.75 -21.21 -15.06
N SER A 588 0.48 -22.41 -15.57
CA SER A 588 0.28 -22.67 -17.01
C SER A 588 -1.12 -22.31 -17.54
N THR A 589 -2.02 -21.87 -16.65
CA THR A 589 -3.41 -21.50 -17.00
C THR A 589 -3.55 -19.99 -17.16
N VAL A 590 -4.52 -19.55 -17.98
CA VAL A 590 -4.80 -18.12 -18.16
C VAL A 590 -5.56 -17.59 -16.94
N SER A 591 -5.00 -16.57 -16.29
CA SER A 591 -5.69 -15.83 -15.24
C SER A 591 -6.48 -14.66 -15.82
N HIS A 592 -7.62 -14.36 -15.19
CA HIS A 592 -8.57 -13.35 -15.67
C HIS A 592 -8.74 -12.24 -14.63
N LEU A 593 -8.51 -10.99 -15.04
CA LEU A 593 -8.71 -9.81 -14.22
C LEU A 593 -9.66 -8.86 -14.96
N ASP A 594 -10.81 -8.58 -14.35
CA ASP A 594 -11.81 -7.65 -14.86
C ASP A 594 -12.21 -6.63 -13.77
N TYR A 595 -12.23 -5.34 -14.09
CA TYR A 595 -12.50 -4.23 -13.15
C TYR A 595 -11.66 -4.26 -11.86
N CYS A 596 -10.35 -4.49 -12.01
CA CYS A 596 -9.39 -4.43 -10.91
C CYS A 596 -8.63 -3.10 -10.91
N THR A 597 -8.36 -2.54 -9.73
CA THR A 597 -7.40 -1.44 -9.54
C THR A 597 -6.19 -1.98 -8.79
N ILE A 598 -5.00 -1.88 -9.39
CA ILE A 598 -3.73 -2.31 -8.79
C ILE A 598 -2.82 -1.10 -8.63
N GLN A 599 -2.45 -0.78 -7.39
CA GLN A 599 -1.69 0.43 -7.10
C GLN A 599 -0.67 0.27 -5.97
N GLY A 600 0.32 1.16 -5.95
CA GLY A 600 1.28 1.29 -4.85
C GLY A 600 2.34 0.18 -4.74
N VAL A 601 2.59 -0.55 -5.83
CA VAL A 601 3.70 -1.53 -5.92
C VAL A 601 5.00 -0.78 -6.18
N ALA A 602 6.10 -1.14 -5.49
CA ALA A 602 7.43 -0.71 -5.90
C ALA A 602 8.54 -1.72 -5.59
N GLY A 603 9.54 -1.73 -6.46
CA GLY A 603 10.67 -2.66 -6.47
C GLY A 603 10.47 -3.84 -7.42
N GLU A 604 9.23 -4.12 -7.79
CA GLU A 604 8.79 -5.21 -8.68
C GLU A 604 7.64 -4.70 -9.56
N PRO A 605 7.30 -5.36 -10.69
CA PRO A 605 6.12 -5.02 -11.47
C PRO A 605 4.82 -5.31 -10.69
N ALA A 606 3.79 -4.48 -10.86
CA ALA A 606 2.51 -4.72 -10.18
C ALA A 606 1.84 -6.05 -10.58
N LEU A 607 2.07 -6.48 -11.82
CA LEU A 607 1.69 -7.77 -12.35
C LEU A 607 2.84 -8.37 -13.16
N GLU A 608 3.43 -9.45 -12.68
CA GLU A 608 4.43 -10.24 -13.40
C GLU A 608 3.77 -11.48 -14.04
N ILE A 609 3.99 -11.67 -15.34
CA ILE A 609 3.49 -12.84 -16.10
C ILE A 609 4.70 -13.59 -16.65
N SER A 610 5.02 -14.74 -16.04
CA SER A 610 6.27 -15.46 -16.32
C SER A 610 6.10 -16.63 -17.31
N THR A 611 5.09 -17.48 -17.11
CA THR A 611 4.88 -18.71 -17.90
C THR A 611 3.44 -18.86 -18.42
N GLY A 612 2.44 -18.34 -17.69
CA GLY A 612 1.04 -18.34 -18.09
C GLY A 612 0.66 -17.20 -19.04
N GLY A 613 -0.61 -17.17 -19.46
CA GLY A 613 -1.22 -16.01 -20.11
C GLY A 613 -2.08 -15.21 -19.11
N ALA A 614 -2.43 -13.98 -19.47
CA ALA A 614 -3.39 -13.19 -18.72
C ALA A 614 -4.32 -12.41 -19.66
N ALA A 615 -5.61 -12.43 -19.35
CA ALA A 615 -6.60 -11.58 -19.97
C ALA A 615 -7.02 -10.50 -18.96
N ILE A 616 -6.73 -9.24 -19.31
CA ILE A 616 -6.88 -8.09 -18.43
C ILE A 616 -7.79 -7.09 -19.11
N GLU A 617 -8.96 -6.87 -18.51
CA GLU A 617 -10.04 -6.07 -19.07
C GLU A 617 -10.51 -5.03 -18.06
N ASN A 618 -10.83 -3.80 -18.50
CA ASN A 618 -11.40 -2.75 -17.64
C ASN A 618 -10.58 -2.44 -16.36
N CYS A 619 -9.29 -2.73 -16.36
CA CYS A 619 -8.44 -2.60 -15.17
C CYS A 619 -7.70 -1.26 -15.13
N ARG A 620 -7.35 -0.82 -13.93
CA ARG A 620 -6.55 0.38 -13.68
C ARG A 620 -5.26 0.02 -12.95
N PHE A 621 -4.14 0.52 -13.45
CA PHE A 621 -2.83 0.39 -12.83
C PHE A 621 -2.27 1.79 -12.56
N THR A 622 -2.02 2.13 -11.30
CA THR A 622 -1.56 3.48 -10.96
C THR A 622 -0.46 3.52 -9.90
N ASN A 623 0.50 4.45 -10.07
CA ASN A 623 1.60 4.68 -9.13
C ASN A 623 2.42 3.41 -8.81
N ASN A 624 2.65 2.55 -9.81
CA ASN A 624 3.49 1.36 -9.65
C ASN A 624 4.91 1.62 -10.19
N THR A 625 5.94 1.19 -9.46
CA THR A 625 7.34 1.58 -9.73
C THR A 625 8.29 0.38 -9.76
N ASN A 626 8.95 0.11 -10.88
CA ASN A 626 9.94 -0.96 -11.03
C ASN A 626 11.29 -0.41 -11.53
N PRO A 627 12.08 0.27 -10.67
CA PRO A 627 13.23 1.08 -11.10
C PRO A 627 14.29 0.32 -11.87
N ASP A 628 14.52 -0.94 -11.51
CA ASP A 628 15.57 -1.79 -12.08
C ASP A 628 15.06 -2.73 -13.18
N GLY A 629 13.74 -2.85 -13.32
CA GLY A 629 13.09 -3.84 -14.17
C GLY A 629 12.28 -3.24 -15.32
N CYS A 630 11.58 -4.11 -16.04
CA CYS A 630 10.70 -3.70 -17.13
C CYS A 630 9.24 -3.77 -16.68
N GLY A 631 8.41 -2.80 -17.07
CA GLY A 631 7.01 -2.75 -16.69
C GLY A 631 6.82 -2.32 -15.23
N GLY A 632 6.36 -1.09 -14.99
CA GLY A 632 6.00 -0.64 -13.64
C GLY A 632 4.67 -1.28 -13.22
N ALA A 633 3.71 -1.30 -14.14
CA ALA A 633 2.43 -1.96 -13.95
C ALA A 633 2.47 -3.43 -14.36
N ILE A 634 2.88 -3.75 -15.59
CA ILE A 634 2.82 -5.12 -16.11
C ILE A 634 4.16 -5.50 -16.75
N CYS A 635 4.73 -6.62 -16.31
CA CYS A 635 5.88 -7.25 -16.95
C CYS A 635 5.49 -8.62 -17.49
N SER A 636 5.51 -8.79 -18.80
CA SER A 636 5.29 -10.08 -19.46
C SER A 636 6.60 -10.62 -20.05
N ARG A 637 6.96 -11.83 -19.62
CA ARG A 637 8.09 -12.62 -20.14
C ARG A 637 7.64 -13.95 -20.76
N THR A 638 6.33 -14.13 -20.93
CA THR A 638 5.74 -15.35 -21.47
C THR A 638 5.82 -15.38 -23.00
N LEU A 639 5.80 -16.58 -23.56
CA LEU A 639 5.62 -16.81 -25.00
C LEU A 639 4.13 -16.86 -25.39
N MET A 640 3.22 -16.86 -24.41
CA MET A 640 1.77 -16.82 -24.66
C MET A 640 1.28 -15.40 -24.92
N ALA A 641 0.15 -15.29 -25.62
CA ALA A 641 -0.47 -14.00 -25.88
C ALA A 641 -0.93 -13.33 -24.57
N VAL A 642 -0.64 -12.04 -24.44
CA VAL A 642 -1.18 -11.16 -23.38
C VAL A 642 -2.13 -10.15 -24.00
N THR A 643 -3.37 -10.10 -23.50
CA THR A 643 -4.42 -9.22 -24.00
C THR A 643 -4.77 -8.16 -22.96
N LEU A 644 -4.66 -6.89 -23.35
CA LEU A 644 -5.07 -5.73 -22.58
C LEU A 644 -6.19 -5.01 -23.34
N GLU A 645 -7.38 -4.94 -22.76
CA GLU A 645 -8.52 -4.23 -23.37
C GLU A 645 -9.18 -3.27 -22.39
N GLU A 646 -9.46 -2.04 -22.83
CA GLU A 646 -10.18 -1.01 -22.03
C GLU A 646 -9.51 -0.72 -20.67
N CYS A 647 -8.18 -0.84 -20.60
CA CYS A 647 -7.40 -0.63 -19.37
C CYS A 647 -6.80 0.78 -19.30
N ARG A 648 -6.50 1.23 -18.07
CA ARG A 648 -5.90 2.53 -17.78
C ARG A 648 -4.61 2.40 -16.98
N PHE A 649 -3.56 3.09 -17.39
CA PHE A 649 -2.22 3.08 -16.79
C PHE A 649 -1.78 4.50 -16.47
N ASP A 650 -1.80 4.88 -15.19
CA ASP A 650 -1.49 6.23 -14.74
C ASP A 650 -0.23 6.30 -13.86
N GLU A 651 0.72 7.16 -14.21
CA GLU A 651 1.85 7.52 -13.33
C GLU A 651 2.68 6.30 -12.88
N ASN A 652 2.85 5.31 -13.75
CA ASN A 652 3.71 4.14 -13.49
C ASN A 652 5.14 4.41 -13.97
N THR A 653 6.12 3.89 -13.25
CA THR A 653 7.54 4.10 -13.54
C THR A 653 8.30 2.78 -13.63
N ALA A 654 9.20 2.63 -14.59
CA ALA A 654 10.12 1.49 -14.65
C ALA A 654 11.40 1.86 -15.41
N LYS A 655 12.36 0.94 -15.55
CA LYS A 655 13.51 1.17 -16.44
C LYS A 655 13.12 1.14 -17.92
N HIS A 656 12.33 0.14 -18.31
CA HIS A 656 11.79 -0.01 -19.66
C HIS A 656 10.29 -0.25 -19.60
N GLY A 657 9.51 0.42 -20.44
CA GLY A 657 8.06 0.28 -20.45
C GLY A 657 7.48 0.76 -19.12
N GLY A 658 7.48 2.08 -18.87
CA GLY A 658 7.12 2.64 -17.56
C GLY A 658 5.79 2.10 -17.00
N ALA A 659 4.83 1.80 -17.87
CA ALA A 659 3.65 1.01 -17.53
C ALA A 659 3.83 -0.48 -17.86
N VAL A 660 3.99 -0.82 -19.14
CA VAL A 660 3.91 -2.22 -19.60
C VAL A 660 5.15 -2.59 -20.41
N CYS A 661 5.71 -3.74 -20.09
CA CYS A 661 6.73 -4.39 -20.91
C CYS A 661 6.25 -5.77 -21.37
N ILE A 662 6.32 -6.03 -22.67
CA ILE A 662 6.04 -7.34 -23.28
C ILE A 662 7.30 -7.83 -23.99
N SER A 663 7.91 -8.89 -23.45
CA SER A 663 9.15 -9.49 -23.94
C SER A 663 8.94 -10.97 -24.30
N GLY A 664 9.10 -11.33 -25.58
CA GLY A 664 9.13 -12.72 -26.06
C GLY A 664 7.85 -13.27 -26.73
N GLY A 665 6.65 -12.79 -26.36
CA GLY A 665 5.36 -13.21 -26.94
C GLY A 665 4.62 -12.09 -27.68
N SER A 666 3.59 -12.46 -28.46
CA SER A 666 2.67 -11.49 -29.08
C SER A 666 1.79 -10.81 -28.02
N GLY A 667 1.59 -9.51 -28.19
CA GLY A 667 0.73 -8.71 -27.32
C GLY A 667 -0.40 -8.09 -28.10
N ARG A 668 -1.55 -7.92 -27.48
CA ARG A 668 -2.65 -7.13 -28.06
C ARG A 668 -3.12 -6.12 -27.03
N ILE A 669 -2.96 -4.85 -27.38
CA ILE A 669 -3.30 -3.71 -26.51
C ILE A 669 -4.33 -2.87 -27.26
N ALA A 670 -5.57 -2.87 -26.78
CA ALA A 670 -6.69 -2.22 -27.45
C ALA A 670 -7.45 -1.28 -26.51
N LYS A 671 -7.81 -0.08 -27.00
CA LYS A 671 -8.64 0.89 -26.27
C LYS A 671 -8.11 1.28 -24.88
N CYS A 672 -6.79 1.27 -24.71
CA CYS A 672 -6.16 1.56 -23.42
C CYS A 672 -5.73 3.04 -23.31
N GLU A 673 -5.69 3.57 -22.09
CA GLU A 673 -5.19 4.91 -21.76
C GLU A 673 -3.87 4.79 -20.97
N PHE A 674 -2.83 5.49 -21.43
CA PHE A 674 -1.51 5.56 -20.79
C PHE A 674 -1.16 7.01 -20.50
N ALA A 675 -1.26 7.42 -19.23
CA ALA A 675 -1.06 8.80 -18.81
C ALA A 675 0.08 8.95 -17.78
N GLY A 676 1.05 9.83 -18.05
CA GLY A 676 2.09 10.20 -17.07
C GLY A 676 3.09 9.09 -16.73
N ASN A 677 3.22 8.04 -17.54
CA ASN A 677 4.13 6.94 -17.25
C ASN A 677 5.57 7.30 -17.65
N SER A 678 6.55 6.80 -16.91
CA SER A 678 7.96 7.19 -17.07
C SER A 678 8.90 5.98 -17.15
N ALA A 679 9.79 5.98 -18.14
CA ALA A 679 10.96 5.10 -18.18
C ALA A 679 12.19 5.84 -17.64
N VAL A 680 12.83 5.33 -16.58
CA VAL A 680 13.94 5.98 -15.87
C VAL A 680 15.03 4.96 -15.53
N ALA A 681 16.27 5.20 -15.93
CA ALA A 681 17.44 4.43 -15.55
C ALA A 681 18.19 5.08 -14.38
N GLU A 682 18.84 4.26 -13.55
CA GLU A 682 19.63 4.73 -12.41
C GLU A 682 20.97 5.39 -12.78
N SER A 683 21.42 5.27 -14.04
CA SER A 683 22.71 5.78 -14.51
C SER A 683 22.64 6.27 -15.95
N ASP A 684 23.37 7.35 -16.26
CA ASP A 684 23.46 7.96 -17.60
C ASP A 684 23.98 7.01 -18.72
N ASP A 685 24.55 5.85 -18.35
CA ASP A 685 25.13 4.88 -19.29
C ASP A 685 24.13 3.79 -19.79
N GLN A 686 22.85 3.82 -19.36
CA GLN A 686 21.85 2.81 -19.75
C GLN A 686 20.57 3.41 -20.33
N GLU A 687 20.21 3.01 -21.55
CA GLU A 687 19.01 3.51 -22.24
C GLU A 687 17.72 3.19 -21.48
N SER A 688 16.88 4.19 -21.21
CA SER A 688 15.52 4.02 -20.70
C SER A 688 14.49 4.07 -21.83
N LEU A 689 13.86 2.94 -22.15
CA LEU A 689 13.09 2.80 -23.40
C LEU A 689 11.59 2.63 -23.15
N GLY A 690 10.78 3.40 -23.86
CA GLY A 690 9.32 3.27 -23.87
C GLY A 690 8.68 3.79 -22.59
N GLY A 691 8.31 5.07 -22.55
CA GLY A 691 7.83 5.69 -21.30
C GLY A 691 6.54 5.08 -20.77
N ALA A 692 5.67 4.60 -21.66
CA ALA A 692 4.52 3.78 -21.32
C ALA A 692 4.75 2.30 -21.68
N LEU A 693 5.14 2.03 -22.93
CA LEU A 693 5.19 0.68 -23.48
C LEU A 693 6.58 0.33 -24.01
N HIS A 694 7.05 -0.86 -23.65
CA HIS A 694 8.22 -1.49 -24.25
C HIS A 694 7.85 -2.87 -24.81
N CYS A 695 7.83 -3.00 -26.14
CA CYS A 695 7.30 -4.19 -26.79
C CYS A 695 8.28 -4.75 -27.85
N THR A 696 8.68 -6.03 -27.70
CA THR A 696 9.67 -6.69 -28.56
C THR A 696 9.16 -7.93 -29.33
N GLY A 697 7.83 -8.19 -29.32
CA GLY A 697 7.23 -9.45 -29.75
C GLY A 697 6.11 -9.40 -30.80
N GLY A 698 6.09 -8.44 -31.73
CA GLY A 698 5.00 -8.36 -32.73
C GLY A 698 3.65 -7.93 -32.14
N THR A 699 3.69 -6.99 -31.18
CA THR A 699 2.49 -6.47 -30.50
C THR A 699 1.64 -5.61 -31.44
N ILE A 700 0.31 -5.71 -31.29
CA ILE A 700 -0.66 -4.83 -31.96
C ILE A 700 -1.18 -3.82 -30.95
N ILE A 701 -1.07 -2.53 -31.29
CA ILE A 701 -1.60 -1.41 -30.50
C ILE A 701 -2.71 -0.74 -31.31
N ASP A 702 -3.94 -0.73 -30.80
CA ASP A 702 -5.11 -0.16 -31.50
C ASP A 702 -5.96 0.70 -30.58
N ARG A 703 -6.42 1.86 -31.08
CA ARG A 703 -7.34 2.77 -30.37
C ARG A 703 -6.86 3.21 -28.98
N CYS A 704 -5.55 3.32 -28.79
CA CYS A 704 -4.97 3.70 -27.51
C CYS A 704 -4.68 5.21 -27.42
N SER A 705 -4.60 5.73 -26.21
CA SER A 705 -4.18 7.11 -25.95
C SER A 705 -2.96 7.15 -25.05
N PHE A 706 -1.98 7.95 -25.44
CA PHE A 706 -0.72 8.15 -24.73
C PHE A 706 -0.58 9.64 -24.41
N THR A 707 -0.52 10.02 -23.14
CA THR A 707 -0.47 11.42 -22.74
C THR A 707 0.57 11.67 -21.66
N ARG A 708 1.46 12.64 -21.87
CA ARG A 708 2.51 13.02 -20.89
C ARG A 708 3.44 11.88 -20.47
N ASN A 709 3.71 10.90 -21.34
CA ASN A 709 4.66 9.83 -21.02
C ASN A 709 6.10 10.29 -21.30
N GLN A 710 7.06 9.77 -20.54
CA GLN A 710 8.46 10.19 -20.63
C GLN A 710 9.43 9.02 -20.68
N ALA A 711 10.49 9.12 -21.49
CA ALA A 711 11.59 8.15 -21.54
C ALA A 711 12.90 8.81 -21.97
N GLU A 712 13.95 8.02 -22.12
CA GLU A 712 15.14 8.44 -22.89
C GLU A 712 14.94 8.15 -24.37
N GLY A 713 14.45 6.96 -24.73
CA GLY A 713 14.06 6.59 -26.09
C GLY A 713 12.59 6.23 -26.20
N GLY A 714 11.84 6.85 -27.11
CA GLY A 714 10.42 6.55 -27.31
C GLY A 714 9.57 7.00 -26.12
N GLY A 715 9.27 8.29 -26.05
CA GLY A 715 8.66 8.91 -24.85
C GLY A 715 7.36 8.26 -24.41
N ALA A 716 6.60 7.66 -25.33
CA ALA A 716 5.49 6.76 -25.02
C ALA A 716 5.83 5.30 -25.32
N VAL A 717 6.33 4.99 -26.51
CA VAL A 717 6.44 3.62 -27.00
C VAL A 717 7.83 3.36 -27.55
N TYR A 718 8.47 2.32 -27.02
CA TYR A 718 9.55 1.62 -27.72
C TYR A 718 8.94 0.40 -28.41
N SER A 719 9.13 0.34 -29.73
CA SER A 719 8.52 -0.68 -30.56
C SER A 719 9.56 -1.39 -31.42
N GLU A 720 9.60 -2.71 -31.27
CA GLU A 720 10.07 -3.65 -32.29
C GLU A 720 8.86 -4.44 -32.84
N CYS A 721 7.70 -3.79 -32.87
CA CYS A 721 6.40 -4.39 -33.13
C CYS A 721 5.88 -4.12 -34.54
N GLY A 722 4.80 -4.81 -34.89
CA GLY A 722 4.27 -4.87 -36.27
C GLY A 722 3.26 -3.78 -36.64
N ILE A 723 2.32 -3.40 -35.76
CA ILE A 723 1.23 -2.46 -36.11
C ILE A 723 0.84 -1.55 -34.93
N ILE A 724 0.74 -0.24 -35.21
CA ILE A 724 0.11 0.76 -34.33
C ILE A 724 -0.96 1.51 -35.13
N SER A 725 -2.21 1.49 -34.69
CA SER A 725 -3.32 2.09 -35.42
C SER A 725 -4.29 2.87 -34.53
N ASN A 726 -4.96 3.86 -35.12
CA ASN A 726 -6.06 4.63 -34.52
C ASN A 726 -5.74 5.24 -33.14
N SER A 727 -4.47 5.53 -32.88
CA SER A 727 -3.98 5.88 -31.55
C SER A 727 -3.44 7.31 -31.51
N SER A 728 -3.47 7.92 -30.32
CA SER A 728 -3.04 9.31 -30.12
C SER A 728 -1.88 9.42 -29.13
N PHE A 729 -0.94 10.32 -29.42
CA PHE A 729 0.26 10.61 -28.64
C PHE A 729 0.33 12.11 -28.39
N ASP A 730 0.11 12.51 -27.14
CA ASP A 730 -0.01 13.91 -26.75
C ASP A 730 0.98 14.28 -25.66
N SER A 731 1.81 15.28 -25.93
CA SER A 731 2.72 15.87 -24.94
C SER A 731 3.70 14.86 -24.32
N CYS A 732 4.09 13.81 -25.06
CA CYS A 732 5.11 12.86 -24.63
C CYS A 732 6.51 13.43 -24.85
N SER A 733 7.49 13.02 -24.03
CA SER A 733 8.84 13.56 -24.07
C SER A 733 9.92 12.48 -24.05
N ALA A 734 10.97 12.65 -24.84
CA ALA A 734 12.13 11.76 -24.83
C ALA A 734 13.47 12.49 -25.03
N VAL A 735 14.59 11.77 -24.94
CA VAL A 735 15.85 12.21 -25.55
C VAL A 735 15.82 11.95 -27.04
N ILE A 736 15.37 10.77 -27.48
CA ILE A 736 15.21 10.40 -28.90
C ILE A 736 13.81 9.84 -29.15
N GLY A 737 13.08 10.38 -30.13
CA GLY A 737 11.73 9.92 -30.48
C GLY A 737 10.72 10.30 -29.40
N GLY A 738 10.27 11.56 -29.41
CA GLY A 738 9.45 12.12 -28.32
C GLY A 738 8.17 11.36 -28.01
N ALA A 739 7.60 10.62 -28.97
CA ALA A 739 6.51 9.67 -28.75
C ALA A 739 6.95 8.22 -29.01
N ILE A 740 7.49 7.91 -30.19
CA ILE A 740 7.79 6.54 -30.62
C ILE A 740 9.27 6.43 -31.02
N LEU A 741 9.92 5.38 -30.54
CA LEU A 741 11.19 4.89 -31.06
C LEU A 741 10.95 3.50 -31.69
N GLN A 742 11.18 3.39 -32.99
CA GLN A 742 11.03 2.17 -33.77
C GLN A 742 12.41 1.62 -34.17
N ARG A 743 12.69 0.36 -33.80
CA ARG A 743 13.95 -0.33 -34.13
C ARG A 743 13.72 -1.77 -34.57
N ASN A 744 14.71 -2.34 -35.27
CA ASN A 744 14.92 -3.77 -35.56
C ASN A 744 13.86 -4.51 -36.43
N SER A 745 12.58 -4.17 -36.32
CA SER A 745 11.46 -4.87 -36.97
C SER A 745 10.63 -3.89 -37.81
N PRO A 746 10.04 -4.33 -38.94
CA PRO A 746 9.16 -3.47 -39.73
C PRO A 746 7.91 -3.06 -38.96
N ALA A 747 7.45 -1.83 -39.15
CA ALA A 747 6.23 -1.32 -38.52
C ALA A 747 5.26 -0.66 -39.50
N VAL A 748 3.98 -0.79 -39.20
CA VAL A 748 2.88 -0.08 -39.87
C VAL A 748 2.22 0.87 -38.89
N PHE A 749 2.17 2.15 -39.26
CA PHE A 749 1.44 3.21 -38.58
C PHE A 749 0.21 3.59 -39.39
N GLU A 750 -0.93 3.72 -38.72
CA GLU A 750 -2.20 4.00 -39.38
C GLU A 750 -3.06 4.96 -38.56
N GLN A 751 -3.41 6.10 -39.15
CA GLN A 751 -4.30 7.10 -38.55
C GLN A 751 -3.86 7.50 -37.13
N LEU A 752 -2.55 7.76 -36.96
CA LEU A 752 -2.00 8.18 -35.69
C LEU A 752 -2.08 9.69 -35.55
N GLU A 753 -2.30 10.17 -34.32
CA GLU A 753 -2.31 11.60 -34.01
C GLU A 753 -1.18 11.94 -33.04
N PHE A 754 -0.17 12.68 -33.51
CA PHE A 754 0.96 13.15 -32.71
C PHE A 754 0.83 14.65 -32.42
N ARG A 755 0.60 15.02 -31.16
CA ARG A 755 0.44 16.41 -30.71
C ARG A 755 1.47 16.79 -29.67
N PHE A 756 2.17 17.91 -29.90
CA PHE A 756 3.01 18.56 -28.87
C PHE A 756 4.08 17.65 -28.24
N ASN A 757 4.51 16.61 -28.93
CA ASN A 757 5.56 15.72 -28.43
C ASN A 757 6.93 16.41 -28.56
N ARG A 758 7.84 16.09 -27.64
CA ARG A 758 9.14 16.74 -27.55
C ARG A 758 10.28 15.74 -27.46
N ALA A 759 11.38 16.02 -28.15
CA ALA A 759 12.64 15.35 -27.88
C ALA A 759 13.78 16.34 -27.64
N SER A 760 14.68 16.05 -26.70
CA SER A 760 15.86 16.92 -26.49
C SER A 760 16.94 16.68 -27.54
N GLU A 761 16.97 15.50 -28.14
CA GLU A 761 17.82 15.09 -29.26
C GLU A 761 16.94 14.34 -30.31
N GLY A 762 17.51 13.90 -31.43
CA GLY A 762 16.75 13.20 -32.47
C GLY A 762 15.48 13.93 -32.96
N SER A 763 14.33 13.23 -32.93
CA SER A 763 13.05 13.71 -33.46
C SER A 763 11.90 13.82 -32.47
N GLY A 764 11.03 14.82 -32.68
CA GLY A 764 10.02 15.25 -31.72
C GLY A 764 8.84 14.30 -31.53
N ALA A 765 8.48 13.49 -32.53
CA ALA A 765 7.41 12.49 -32.43
C ALA A 765 7.93 11.07 -32.67
N VAL A 766 8.44 10.78 -33.86
CA VAL A 766 8.81 9.42 -34.28
C VAL A 766 10.26 9.36 -34.69
N TYR A 767 11.03 8.43 -34.12
CA TYR A 767 12.40 8.15 -34.52
C TYR A 767 12.52 6.71 -35.04
N ILE A 768 13.13 6.55 -36.21
CA ILE A 768 13.28 5.27 -36.91
C ILE A 768 14.76 4.96 -37.10
N ASP A 769 15.16 3.76 -36.69
CA ASP A 769 16.51 3.26 -36.86
C ASP A 769 16.52 1.76 -37.24
N GLY A 770 17.09 1.45 -38.39
CA GLY A 770 17.42 0.10 -38.84
C GLY A 770 16.28 -0.70 -39.47
N THR A 771 15.18 -0.05 -39.86
CA THR A 771 13.97 -0.78 -40.32
C THR A 771 13.11 -0.02 -41.34
N GLU A 772 12.14 -0.73 -41.93
CA GLU A 772 11.10 -0.17 -42.78
C GLU A 772 9.88 0.23 -41.95
N CYS A 773 9.40 1.46 -42.18
CA CYS A 773 8.20 1.97 -41.53
C CYS A 773 7.26 2.56 -42.58
N SER A 774 6.02 2.07 -42.62
CA SER A 774 4.96 2.60 -43.48
C SER A 774 3.94 3.34 -42.63
N ASP A 775 3.59 4.57 -43.02
CA ASP A 775 2.67 5.43 -42.28
C ASP A 775 1.56 5.95 -43.19
N PHE A 776 0.30 5.72 -42.78
CA PHE A 776 -0.88 6.03 -43.58
C PHE A 776 -1.85 6.94 -42.82
N GLY A 777 -2.02 8.17 -43.32
CA GLY A 777 -3.06 9.08 -42.85
C GLY A 777 -2.82 9.67 -41.46
N SER A 778 -1.58 9.71 -40.98
CA SER A 778 -1.24 10.25 -39.66
C SER A 778 -1.10 11.77 -39.65
N VAL A 779 -1.34 12.38 -38.49
CA VAL A 779 -1.27 13.82 -38.26
C VAL A 779 -0.16 14.14 -37.27
N TYR A 780 0.76 15.01 -37.67
CA TYR A 780 1.88 15.48 -36.87
C TYR A 780 1.73 16.98 -36.60
N ARG A 781 1.34 17.34 -35.37
CA ARG A 781 1.02 18.71 -34.99
C ARG A 781 1.84 19.22 -33.81
N GLY A 782 2.57 20.33 -34.02
CA GLY A 782 3.19 21.05 -32.91
C GLY A 782 4.31 20.29 -32.20
N ASN A 783 4.89 19.27 -32.83
CA ASN A 783 5.98 18.49 -32.24
C ASN A 783 7.29 19.27 -32.34
N SER A 784 8.22 19.02 -31.42
CA SER A 784 9.48 19.76 -31.37
C SER A 784 10.69 18.92 -31.00
N SER A 785 11.84 19.19 -31.61
CA SER A 785 13.11 18.61 -31.14
C SER A 785 14.33 19.44 -31.51
N PHE A 786 15.52 18.90 -31.22
CA PHE A 786 16.76 19.46 -31.72
C PHE A 786 16.95 19.19 -33.22
N PHE A 787 16.89 17.94 -33.72
CA PHE A 787 17.17 17.65 -35.14
C PHE A 787 15.94 17.56 -36.05
N GLY A 788 14.96 16.71 -35.76
CA GLY A 788 13.75 16.52 -36.59
C GLY A 788 12.45 16.85 -35.86
N GLY A 789 11.79 17.96 -36.16
CA GLY A 789 10.68 18.44 -35.32
C GLY A 789 9.52 17.44 -35.16
N ALA A 790 9.26 16.58 -36.14
CA ALA A 790 8.29 15.49 -36.04
C ALA A 790 8.93 14.09 -36.22
N ILE A 791 9.55 13.83 -37.37
CA ILE A 791 10.01 12.50 -37.79
C ILE A 791 11.53 12.53 -37.98
N GLY A 792 12.21 11.48 -37.54
CA GLY A 792 13.65 11.28 -37.71
C GLY A 792 13.94 9.91 -38.29
N VAL A 793 14.75 9.86 -39.35
CA VAL A 793 15.14 8.63 -40.04
C VAL A 793 16.66 8.57 -40.14
N ASP A 794 17.30 7.80 -39.28
CA ASP A 794 18.76 7.67 -39.26
C ASP A 794 19.26 6.53 -40.17
N SER A 795 18.52 5.42 -40.17
CA SER A 795 18.76 4.30 -41.07
C SER A 795 17.45 3.56 -41.36
N GLY A 796 17.35 2.95 -42.56
CA GLY A 796 16.12 2.30 -43.02
C GLY A 796 15.29 3.16 -43.98
N VAL A 797 14.02 2.79 -44.18
CA VAL A 797 13.10 3.44 -45.13
C VAL A 797 11.82 3.86 -44.42
N TYR A 798 11.47 5.14 -44.52
CA TYR A 798 10.17 5.65 -44.09
C TYR A 798 9.31 5.98 -45.32
N SER A 799 8.10 5.42 -45.38
CA SER A 799 7.12 5.68 -46.44
C SER A 799 5.86 6.26 -45.83
N GLY A 800 5.66 7.58 -45.99
CA GLY A 800 4.50 8.30 -45.49
C GLY A 800 3.51 8.64 -46.61
N ASP A 801 2.25 8.25 -46.45
CA ASP A 801 1.17 8.62 -47.37
C ASP A 801 0.04 9.36 -46.66
N SER A 802 -0.48 10.40 -47.31
CA SER A 802 -1.62 11.18 -46.81
C SER A 802 -1.37 11.83 -45.44
N LEU A 803 -0.13 12.26 -45.18
CA LEU A 803 0.26 12.85 -43.91
C LEU A 803 -0.11 14.33 -43.84
N LEU A 804 -0.49 14.79 -42.64
CA LEU A 804 -0.65 16.20 -42.34
C LEU A 804 0.33 16.63 -41.25
N CYS A 805 1.37 17.36 -41.64
CA CYS A 805 2.45 17.81 -40.76
C CYS A 805 2.38 19.34 -40.60
N LEU A 806 1.88 19.81 -39.46
CA LEU A 806 1.71 21.23 -39.20
C LEU A 806 2.34 21.74 -37.91
N ASP A 807 2.88 22.96 -37.95
CA ASP A 807 3.40 23.68 -36.79
C ASP A 807 4.54 22.96 -36.04
N ASN A 808 5.26 22.05 -36.67
CA ASN A 808 6.37 21.34 -36.04
C ASN A 808 7.66 22.19 -36.09
N SER A 809 8.55 22.02 -35.10
CA SER A 809 9.72 22.87 -34.93
C SER A 809 11.01 22.09 -34.63
N ALA A 810 12.12 22.42 -35.27
CA ALA A 810 13.45 21.90 -34.94
C ALA A 810 14.46 23.01 -34.64
N ASP A 811 15.38 22.80 -33.70
CA ASP A 811 16.42 23.79 -33.39
C ASP A 811 17.61 23.73 -34.37
N ALA A 812 17.98 22.55 -34.88
CA ALA A 812 19.12 22.28 -35.73
C ALA A 812 18.82 21.08 -36.66
N GLY A 813 17.96 21.26 -37.65
CA GLY A 813 17.59 20.22 -38.64
C GLY A 813 16.21 20.51 -39.22
N GLY A 814 15.44 19.52 -39.66
CA GLY A 814 14.21 19.74 -40.41
C GLY A 814 12.98 19.90 -39.52
N GLY A 815 12.14 20.91 -39.77
CA GLY A 815 10.97 21.20 -38.93
C GLY A 815 9.96 20.05 -38.86
N VAL A 816 9.84 19.27 -39.94
CA VAL A 816 9.08 18.01 -39.97
C VAL A 816 10.04 16.83 -39.92
N LEU A 817 10.96 16.74 -40.87
CA LEU A 817 11.72 15.53 -41.12
C LEU A 817 13.22 15.79 -41.05
N TRP A 818 13.92 14.97 -40.28
CA TRP A 818 15.37 14.86 -40.32
C TRP A 818 15.77 13.48 -40.88
N ILE A 819 16.63 13.46 -41.88
CA ILE A 819 17.18 12.25 -42.49
C ILE A 819 18.69 12.25 -42.30
N GLY A 820 19.19 11.31 -41.51
CA GLY A 820 20.61 11.11 -41.23
C GLY A 820 21.16 9.82 -41.85
N GLY A 821 22.43 9.55 -41.56
CA GLY A 821 23.09 8.27 -41.80
C GLY A 821 22.87 7.70 -43.21
N SER A 822 22.21 6.56 -43.29
CA SER A 822 21.81 5.89 -44.54
C SER A 822 20.29 5.82 -44.69
N GLY A 823 19.56 6.72 -44.04
CA GLY A 823 18.11 6.79 -44.08
C GLY A 823 17.58 7.19 -45.46
N PHE A 824 16.32 6.83 -45.72
CA PHE A 824 15.60 7.28 -46.90
C PHE A 824 14.13 7.53 -46.55
N ALA A 825 13.55 8.61 -47.07
CA ALA A 825 12.15 8.93 -46.88
C ALA A 825 11.40 9.08 -48.21
N GLN A 826 10.17 8.59 -48.24
CA GLN A 826 9.23 8.77 -49.34
C GLN A 826 7.96 9.38 -48.78
N LEU A 827 7.53 10.51 -49.31
CA LEU A 827 6.28 11.16 -48.95
C LEU A 827 5.37 11.23 -50.17
N SER A 828 4.15 10.73 -50.03
CA SER A 828 3.10 10.82 -51.04
C SER A 828 1.85 11.50 -50.48
N ASN A 829 1.16 12.29 -51.30
CA ASN A 829 -0.14 12.89 -50.96
C ASN A 829 -0.15 13.69 -49.63
N SER A 830 1.01 14.26 -49.25
CA SER A 830 1.23 14.79 -47.90
C SER A 830 1.36 16.32 -47.89
N GLU A 831 0.92 16.94 -46.79
CA GLU A 831 0.96 18.39 -46.56
C GLU A 831 1.89 18.74 -45.40
N LEU A 832 2.92 19.53 -45.69
CA LEU A 832 3.88 20.05 -44.70
C LEU A 832 3.68 21.56 -44.61
N TYR A 833 3.01 21.99 -43.54
CA TYR A 833 2.50 23.35 -43.37
C TYR A 833 3.01 24.08 -42.11
N ARG A 834 3.52 25.31 -42.25
CA ARG A 834 3.98 26.15 -41.11
C ARG A 834 5.00 25.48 -40.18
N ASN A 835 5.87 24.64 -40.72
CA ASN A 835 6.94 24.07 -39.92
C ASN A 835 8.13 25.01 -39.87
N ARG A 836 8.91 24.94 -38.80
CA ARG A 836 10.02 25.86 -38.55
C ARG A 836 11.29 25.10 -38.21
N ALA A 837 12.42 25.55 -38.74
CA ALA A 837 13.70 25.12 -38.19
C ALA A 837 14.85 26.12 -38.38
N GLU A 838 16.06 25.76 -37.95
CA GLU A 838 17.25 26.50 -38.35
C GLU A 838 17.56 26.31 -39.84
N ASP A 839 17.54 25.07 -40.32
CA ASP A 839 17.88 24.68 -41.69
C ASP A 839 16.90 23.69 -42.27
N GLY A 840 16.31 23.95 -43.44
CA GLY A 840 15.29 23.04 -43.96
C GLY A 840 13.99 23.20 -43.18
N GLY A 841 13.26 24.31 -43.39
CA GLY A 841 12.09 24.66 -42.58
C GLY A 841 11.05 23.54 -42.46
N ALA A 842 10.98 22.63 -43.45
CA ALA A 842 10.27 21.37 -43.37
C ALA A 842 11.20 20.15 -43.31
N VAL A 843 12.20 20.06 -44.18
CA VAL A 843 13.03 18.85 -44.33
C VAL A 843 14.52 19.17 -44.31
N TYR A 844 15.27 18.38 -43.56
CA TYR A 844 16.72 18.36 -43.56
C TYR A 844 17.23 16.95 -43.86
N ALA A 845 18.08 16.80 -44.86
CA ALA A 845 18.69 15.53 -45.21
C ALA A 845 20.22 15.65 -45.31
N ASP A 846 20.93 14.75 -44.64
CA ASP A 846 22.39 14.65 -44.60
C ASP A 846 22.82 13.19 -44.79
N GLY A 847 23.41 12.88 -45.95
CA GLY A 847 23.70 11.52 -46.41
C GLY A 847 22.49 10.82 -47.07
N GLY A 848 21.38 10.68 -46.34
CA GLY A 848 20.14 10.03 -46.80
C GLY A 848 19.30 10.88 -47.75
N GLY A 849 18.43 10.27 -48.58
CA GLY A 849 17.64 10.97 -49.61
C GLY A 849 16.13 11.10 -49.30
N ILE A 850 15.43 11.94 -50.05
CA ILE A 850 13.97 12.09 -49.97
C ILE A 850 13.28 12.14 -51.34
N ASP A 851 12.16 11.41 -51.45
CA ASP A 851 11.24 11.50 -52.58
C ASP A 851 9.92 12.14 -52.14
N PHE A 852 9.42 13.07 -52.95
CA PHE A 852 8.09 13.67 -52.82
C PHE A 852 7.26 13.35 -54.06
N GLU A 853 6.05 12.84 -53.85
CA GLU A 853 5.05 12.62 -54.88
C GLU A 853 3.73 13.27 -54.46
N TYR A 854 3.13 14.15 -55.26
CA TYR A 854 1.85 14.81 -54.92
C TYR A 854 1.86 15.51 -53.54
N CYS A 855 2.95 16.18 -53.18
CA CYS A 855 3.09 16.83 -51.88
C CYS A 855 2.92 18.36 -51.96
N LEU A 856 2.41 18.94 -50.86
CA LEU A 856 2.34 20.38 -50.64
C LEU A 856 3.31 20.78 -49.53
N LEU A 857 4.26 21.66 -49.83
CA LEU A 857 5.11 22.30 -48.83
C LEU A 857 4.77 23.79 -48.77
N ASP A 858 4.07 24.20 -47.71
CA ASP A 858 3.48 25.53 -47.58
C ASP A 858 3.95 26.25 -46.31
N SER A 859 4.41 27.49 -46.46
CA SER A 859 4.66 28.41 -45.34
C SER A 859 5.70 27.91 -44.32
N ASN A 860 6.64 27.07 -44.75
CA ASN A 860 7.71 26.59 -43.87
C ASN A 860 8.84 27.62 -43.77
N ASN A 861 9.47 27.70 -42.61
CA ASN A 861 10.40 28.78 -42.28
C ASN A 861 11.72 28.25 -41.72
N ALA A 862 12.82 28.53 -42.41
CA ALA A 862 14.16 28.31 -41.89
C ALA A 862 14.75 29.63 -41.37
N THR A 863 15.41 29.62 -40.21
CA THR A 863 16.08 30.83 -39.72
C THR A 863 17.43 31.09 -40.37
N ARG A 864 18.00 30.10 -41.08
CA ARG A 864 19.32 30.20 -41.73
C ARG A 864 19.25 29.95 -43.24
N VAL A 865 18.95 28.72 -43.70
CA VAL A 865 18.85 28.40 -45.14
C VAL A 865 17.87 27.27 -45.43
N GLY A 866 17.41 27.16 -46.68
CA GLY A 866 16.50 26.10 -47.12
C GLY A 866 15.13 26.24 -46.46
N GLY A 867 14.37 27.28 -46.81
CA GLY A 867 13.08 27.60 -46.19
C GLY A 867 12.09 26.42 -46.20
N GLY A 868 12.18 25.55 -47.21
CA GLY A 868 11.50 24.26 -47.22
C GLY A 868 12.47 23.09 -46.97
N VAL A 869 13.53 22.99 -47.77
CA VAL A 869 14.37 21.78 -47.83
C VAL A 869 15.87 22.12 -47.75
N TYR A 870 16.60 21.37 -46.95
CA TYR A 870 18.06 21.40 -46.89
C TYR A 870 18.65 20.02 -47.22
N LEU A 871 19.67 19.99 -48.09
CA LEU A 871 20.36 18.78 -48.55
C LEU A 871 21.88 18.92 -48.39
N ALA A 872 22.51 17.96 -47.74
CA ALA A 872 23.96 17.83 -47.62
C ALA A 872 24.44 16.46 -48.12
N GLY A 873 25.02 16.43 -49.33
CA GLY A 873 25.44 15.17 -49.97
C GLY A 873 24.29 14.19 -50.26
N SER A 874 23.05 14.68 -50.23
CA SER A 874 21.79 13.93 -50.29
C SER A 874 21.03 14.16 -51.59
N GLY A 875 20.08 13.27 -51.88
CA GLY A 875 19.19 13.36 -53.03
C GLY A 875 17.79 13.87 -52.70
N MET A 876 17.21 14.67 -53.59
CA MET A 876 15.78 14.95 -53.61
C MET A 876 15.17 14.65 -54.97
N ILE A 877 14.05 13.92 -55.00
CA ILE A 877 13.19 13.78 -56.18
C ILE A 877 11.80 14.35 -55.85
N ALA A 878 11.32 15.32 -56.62
CA ALA A 878 9.98 15.87 -56.48
C ALA A 878 9.17 15.65 -57.75
N ARG A 879 7.97 15.08 -57.63
CA ARG A 879 7.04 14.83 -58.75
C ARG A 879 5.67 15.36 -58.38
N LYS A 880 5.07 16.19 -59.24
CA LYS A 880 3.71 16.74 -59.01
C LYS A 880 3.55 17.46 -57.66
N CYS A 881 4.60 18.14 -57.22
CA CYS A 881 4.60 18.83 -55.93
C CYS A 881 4.38 20.34 -56.09
N THR A 882 3.83 20.96 -55.06
CA THR A 882 3.69 22.42 -54.95
C THR A 882 4.45 22.93 -53.73
N PHE A 883 5.42 23.82 -53.94
CA PHE A 883 6.22 24.44 -52.89
C PHE A 883 5.93 25.94 -52.84
N VAL A 884 5.27 26.39 -51.77
CA VAL A 884 4.75 27.76 -51.67
C VAL A 884 5.04 28.46 -50.34
N ASN A 885 5.28 29.77 -50.39
CA ASN A 885 5.42 30.63 -49.20
C ASN A 885 6.54 30.22 -48.22
N ASN A 886 7.56 29.48 -48.66
CA ASN A 886 8.64 29.06 -47.76
C ASN A 886 9.72 30.15 -47.66
N THR A 887 10.22 30.40 -46.44
CA THR A 887 11.07 31.57 -46.13
C THR A 887 12.40 31.18 -45.48
N ALA A 888 13.49 31.87 -45.83
CA ALA A 888 14.82 31.67 -45.22
C ALA A 888 15.70 32.93 -45.24
N PRO A 889 15.59 33.84 -44.24
CA PRO A 889 16.28 35.12 -44.27
C PRO A 889 17.74 35.04 -43.75
N PRO A 890 18.69 35.84 -44.29
CA PRO A 890 18.68 36.54 -45.56
C PRO A 890 19.49 35.75 -46.60
N LEU A 891 18.89 35.34 -47.73
CA LEU A 891 19.50 34.61 -48.86
C LEU A 891 19.55 33.07 -48.75
N GLY A 892 18.62 32.46 -48.01
CA GLY A 892 18.61 31.01 -47.79
C GLY A 892 17.85 30.16 -48.82
N GLY A 893 16.99 30.78 -49.64
CA GLY A 893 16.16 30.13 -50.65
C GLY A 893 15.21 29.04 -50.14
N LEU A 894 14.32 28.51 -50.99
CA LEU A 894 13.44 27.38 -50.66
C LEU A 894 14.24 26.09 -50.44
N ILE A 895 15.12 25.75 -51.39
CA ILE A 895 15.97 24.55 -51.37
C ILE A 895 17.42 24.99 -51.23
N HIS A 896 18.11 24.50 -50.21
CA HIS A 896 19.55 24.67 -50.06
C HIS A 896 20.25 23.32 -50.29
N ALA A 897 21.13 23.23 -51.29
CA ALA A 897 21.86 22.00 -51.60
C ALA A 897 23.39 22.20 -51.54
N ARG A 898 24.11 21.31 -50.84
CA ARG A 898 25.58 21.36 -50.68
C ARG A 898 26.24 20.00 -50.93
N GLY A 899 27.50 20.03 -51.35
CA GLY A 899 28.28 18.84 -51.67
C GLY A 899 27.73 18.12 -52.90
N ASN A 900 27.98 16.80 -52.99
CA ASN A 900 27.52 15.92 -54.07
C ASN A 900 25.99 15.63 -54.03
N ALA A 901 25.18 16.61 -53.63
CA ALA A 901 23.73 16.50 -53.61
C ALA A 901 23.14 16.46 -55.03
N PHE A 902 21.96 15.86 -55.19
CA PHE A 902 21.19 15.92 -56.43
C PHE A 902 19.77 16.38 -56.20
N VAL A 903 19.25 17.23 -57.10
CA VAL A 903 17.88 17.71 -57.05
C VAL A 903 17.20 17.45 -58.39
N THR A 904 16.19 16.60 -58.37
CA THR A 904 15.34 16.31 -59.52
C THR A 904 13.93 16.81 -59.23
N ALA A 905 13.36 17.60 -60.13
CA ALA A 905 11.95 17.99 -60.07
C ALA A 905 11.29 17.78 -61.43
N ASN A 906 10.11 17.14 -61.41
CA ASN A 906 9.28 16.93 -62.58
C ASN A 906 7.85 17.41 -62.29
N SER A 907 7.26 18.17 -63.22
CA SER A 907 5.86 18.60 -63.13
C SER A 907 5.52 19.30 -61.82
N SER A 908 6.47 20.06 -61.25
CA SER A 908 6.36 20.67 -59.91
C SER A 908 6.38 22.20 -59.97
N LEU A 909 5.70 22.82 -59.01
CA LEU A 909 5.43 24.26 -58.97
C LEU A 909 6.11 24.90 -57.75
N PHE A 910 6.75 26.06 -57.97
CA PHE A 910 7.47 26.82 -56.94
C PHE A 910 7.01 28.28 -56.95
N ALA A 911 6.27 28.73 -55.92
CA ALA A 911 5.71 30.09 -55.90
C ALA A 911 5.72 30.81 -54.54
N GLY A 912 5.93 32.12 -54.52
CA GLY A 912 5.90 32.96 -53.32
C GLY A 912 6.98 32.64 -52.28
N ASN A 913 8.05 31.93 -52.68
CA ASN A 913 9.16 31.60 -51.78
C ASN A 913 10.15 32.78 -51.71
N GLU A 914 10.74 33.03 -50.54
CA GLU A 914 11.64 34.18 -50.34
C GLU A 914 13.02 33.94 -50.99
N ASP A 915 13.58 34.99 -51.60
CA ASP A 915 14.87 35.04 -52.31
C ASP A 915 14.99 34.16 -53.57
N PHE A 916 15.36 32.88 -53.40
CA PHE A 916 15.68 31.96 -54.51
C PHE A 916 14.93 30.65 -54.34
N VAL A 917 14.59 29.98 -55.43
CA VAL A 917 14.04 28.60 -55.35
C VAL A 917 15.11 27.62 -54.88
N LEU A 918 16.33 27.80 -55.36
CA LEU A 918 17.43 26.87 -55.13
C LEU A 918 18.74 27.62 -54.92
N VAL A 919 19.49 27.21 -53.91
CA VAL A 919 20.87 27.64 -53.64
C VAL A 919 21.79 26.41 -53.70
N PRO A 920 22.39 26.11 -54.86
CA PRO A 920 23.24 24.94 -55.04
C PRO A 920 24.73 25.24 -54.75
N SER A 921 25.52 24.19 -54.54
CA SER A 921 26.99 24.25 -54.56
C SER A 921 27.55 23.81 -55.91
N ASP A 922 28.84 24.05 -56.18
CA ASP A 922 29.49 23.70 -57.46
C ASP A 922 29.43 22.21 -57.82
N GLU A 923 29.20 21.34 -56.84
CA GLU A 923 29.16 19.87 -56.98
C GLU A 923 27.73 19.31 -57.13
N THR A 924 26.71 20.17 -57.03
CA THR A 924 25.30 19.74 -57.03
C THR A 924 24.80 19.44 -58.44
N SER A 925 24.18 18.27 -58.64
CA SER A 925 23.54 17.92 -59.92
C SER A 925 22.05 18.28 -59.92
N LEU A 926 21.58 18.88 -61.02
CA LEU A 926 20.24 19.45 -61.11
C LEU A 926 19.52 18.93 -62.36
N GLU A 927 18.30 18.43 -62.18
CA GLU A 927 17.43 17.99 -63.28
C GLU A 927 15.99 18.49 -63.05
N PHE A 928 15.64 19.58 -63.73
CA PHE A 928 14.27 20.11 -63.69
C PHE A 928 13.61 19.91 -65.05
N THR A 929 12.41 19.35 -65.04
CA THR A 929 11.60 19.16 -66.24
C THR A 929 10.14 19.52 -65.96
N PHE A 930 9.48 20.18 -66.90
CA PHE A 930 8.07 20.59 -66.77
C PHE A 930 7.77 21.34 -65.46
N CYS A 931 8.68 22.17 -64.95
CA CYS A 931 8.47 22.93 -63.70
C CYS A 931 8.06 24.38 -63.98
N LEU A 932 7.36 25.01 -63.02
CA LEU A 932 7.03 26.44 -63.06
C LEU A 932 7.60 27.13 -61.82
N SER A 933 8.24 28.28 -62.00
CA SER A 933 8.62 29.14 -60.89
C SER A 933 8.46 30.63 -61.15
N ASP A 934 8.03 31.38 -60.12
CA ASP A 934 8.04 32.85 -60.10
C ASP A 934 9.38 33.46 -59.61
N GLY A 935 10.27 32.63 -59.05
CA GLY A 935 11.55 33.02 -58.48
C GLY A 935 12.76 32.66 -59.34
N SER A 936 13.94 33.15 -58.94
CA SER A 936 15.21 32.78 -59.58
C SER A 936 15.76 31.48 -58.99
N PHE A 937 16.32 30.60 -59.84
CA PHE A 937 17.01 29.37 -59.43
C PHE A 937 18.48 29.58 -59.01
N GLY A 938 18.86 30.81 -58.62
CA GLY A 938 20.24 31.15 -58.27
C GLY A 938 21.20 31.21 -59.47
N SER A 939 22.45 31.60 -59.24
CA SER A 939 23.45 31.90 -60.30
C SER A 939 24.11 30.68 -60.97
N ALA A 940 23.72 29.45 -60.62
CA ALA A 940 24.35 28.23 -61.12
C ALA A 940 23.61 27.58 -62.31
N VAL A 941 22.45 28.12 -62.70
CA VAL A 941 21.57 27.56 -63.72
C VAL A 941 21.09 28.65 -64.67
N ASP A 942 22.06 29.30 -65.31
CA ASP A 942 21.90 30.43 -66.25
C ASP A 942 21.05 30.14 -67.50
N SER A 943 20.44 28.95 -67.64
CA SER A 943 19.57 28.61 -68.78
C SER A 943 18.20 28.04 -68.42
N MET A 944 17.93 27.75 -67.12
CA MET A 944 16.63 27.22 -66.72
C MET A 944 15.54 28.27 -66.89
N GLY A 945 14.43 27.85 -67.49
CA GLY A 945 13.29 28.71 -67.83
C GLY A 945 13.59 29.82 -68.85
N MET A 946 14.82 29.91 -69.38
CA MET A 946 15.12 30.87 -70.43
C MET A 946 14.39 30.50 -71.73
N PRO A 947 13.74 31.47 -72.41
CA PRO A 947 13.06 31.26 -73.69
C PRO A 947 13.96 30.62 -74.77
N GLN A 948 13.87 29.31 -74.94
CA GLN A 948 14.58 28.58 -76.01
C GLN A 948 13.62 27.91 -76.99
N ARG A 949 12.39 27.62 -76.55
CA ARG A 949 11.33 26.97 -77.33
C ARG A 949 9.95 27.33 -76.79
N VAL A 950 8.90 26.72 -77.35
CA VAL A 950 7.55 26.72 -76.81
C VAL A 950 7.21 25.32 -76.27
N ASN A 951 6.44 25.28 -75.17
CA ASN A 951 5.92 24.05 -74.58
C ASN A 951 4.65 23.58 -75.34
N PHE A 952 3.84 22.73 -74.71
CA PHE A 952 2.66 22.14 -75.35
C PHE A 952 1.39 23.00 -75.28
N ASN A 953 1.30 23.96 -74.34
CA ASN A 953 0.16 24.90 -74.25
C ASN A 953 0.44 26.22 -75.03
N GLY A 954 1.66 26.40 -75.55
CA GLY A 954 2.07 27.53 -76.41
C GLY A 954 2.95 28.57 -75.71
N ASP A 955 3.24 28.38 -74.43
CA ASP A 955 4.07 29.27 -73.62
C ASP A 955 5.57 29.07 -73.88
N SER A 956 6.34 30.13 -73.65
CA SER A 956 7.79 30.10 -73.84
C SER A 956 8.47 29.34 -72.69
N CYS A 957 9.33 28.40 -73.03
CA CYS A 957 10.04 27.56 -72.06
C CYS A 957 11.49 27.26 -72.49
N ASP A 958 12.24 26.64 -71.59
CA ASP A 958 13.57 26.08 -71.88
C ASP A 958 13.51 24.68 -72.53
N PHE A 959 14.66 24.02 -72.71
CA PHE A 959 14.70 22.67 -73.29
C PHE A 959 14.05 21.58 -72.43
N GLY A 960 14.04 21.76 -71.10
CA GLY A 960 13.39 20.89 -70.13
C GLY A 960 11.89 21.15 -69.99
N PHE A 961 11.33 22.07 -70.79
CA PHE A 961 9.94 22.54 -70.69
C PHE A 961 9.62 23.26 -69.38
N ASN A 962 10.62 23.84 -68.73
CA ASN A 962 10.42 24.66 -67.53
C ASN A 962 9.99 26.08 -67.91
N LEU A 963 9.14 26.66 -67.06
CA LEU A 963 8.50 27.96 -67.22
C LEU A 963 8.96 28.91 -66.09
N ILE A 964 9.09 30.19 -66.42
CA ILE A 964 9.28 31.27 -65.44
C ILE A 964 8.10 32.23 -65.51
N GLY A 965 7.42 32.40 -64.39
CA GLY A 965 6.25 33.27 -64.24
C GLY A 965 5.44 32.95 -63.00
N GLU A 966 4.59 33.89 -62.60
CA GLU A 966 3.63 33.73 -61.50
C GLU A 966 2.58 32.67 -61.86
N PRO A 967 2.34 31.67 -61.01
CA PRO A 967 1.17 30.81 -61.15
C PRO A 967 -0.09 31.58 -60.74
N ASP A 968 -1.04 31.70 -61.67
CA ASP A 968 -2.33 32.29 -61.37
C ASP A 968 -3.17 31.33 -60.52
N PHE A 969 -3.22 31.52 -59.20
CA PHE A 969 -4.02 30.73 -58.26
C PHE A 969 -5.44 31.29 -58.06
N VAL A 970 -6.38 30.44 -57.64
CA VAL A 970 -7.77 30.81 -57.32
C VAL A 970 -7.84 31.78 -56.13
N ASP A 971 -7.22 31.42 -54.99
CA ASP A 971 -7.09 32.30 -53.83
C ASP A 971 -5.84 31.94 -53.02
N PHE A 972 -4.72 32.55 -53.43
CA PHE A 972 -3.42 32.33 -52.80
C PHE A 972 -3.42 32.66 -51.29
N ALA A 973 -4.14 33.70 -50.87
CA ALA A 973 -4.18 34.12 -49.48
C ALA A 973 -5.00 33.18 -48.60
N ALA A 974 -6.02 32.51 -49.17
CA ALA A 974 -6.82 31.51 -48.49
C ALA A 974 -6.22 30.09 -48.53
N ARG A 975 -4.99 29.92 -49.06
CA ARG A 975 -4.33 28.62 -49.31
C ARG A 975 -5.07 27.75 -50.33
N ASP A 976 -5.79 28.38 -51.26
CA ASP A 976 -6.44 27.71 -52.38
C ASP A 976 -5.52 27.76 -53.61
N TYR A 977 -4.60 26.81 -53.67
CA TYR A 977 -3.56 26.72 -54.69
C TYR A 977 -4.02 26.05 -56.00
N ARG A 978 -5.34 25.95 -56.23
CA ARG A 978 -5.89 25.56 -57.53
C ARG A 978 -5.54 26.61 -58.57
N LEU A 979 -5.29 26.18 -59.80
CA LEU A 979 -4.89 27.07 -60.89
C LEU A 979 -6.12 27.76 -61.50
N LEU A 980 -5.98 29.00 -61.95
CA LEU A 980 -6.96 29.63 -62.82
C LEU A 980 -6.76 29.11 -64.25
N GLU A 981 -7.84 29.09 -65.04
CA GLU A 981 -7.87 28.54 -66.42
C GLU A 981 -6.78 29.12 -67.36
N ASN A 982 -6.30 30.34 -67.09
CA ASN A 982 -5.27 31.02 -67.89
C ASN A 982 -3.85 30.88 -67.33
N SER A 983 -3.66 30.11 -66.26
CA SER A 983 -2.33 29.96 -65.65
C SER A 983 -1.36 29.24 -66.59
N LEU A 984 -0.10 29.67 -66.58
CA LEU A 984 0.99 29.05 -67.34
C LEU A 984 1.21 27.57 -66.99
N ALA A 985 0.81 27.17 -65.78
CA ALA A 985 0.92 25.79 -65.32
C ALA A 985 -0.13 24.86 -65.94
N VAL A 986 -1.21 25.40 -66.53
CA VAL A 986 -2.31 24.60 -67.06
C VAL A 986 -1.89 23.92 -68.37
N HIS A 987 -2.08 22.60 -68.46
CA HIS A 987 -1.69 21.69 -69.54
C HIS A 987 -0.18 21.62 -69.85
N ALA A 988 0.65 22.08 -68.92
CA ALA A 988 2.09 22.25 -69.14
C ALA A 988 2.95 21.11 -68.58
N GLY A 989 2.42 20.25 -67.70
CA GLY A 989 3.12 19.15 -67.03
C GLY A 989 3.51 17.97 -67.93
N ASP A 990 4.26 17.00 -67.42
CA ASP A 990 4.79 15.88 -68.19
C ASP A 990 3.67 14.98 -68.77
N SER A 991 3.79 14.60 -70.04
CA SER A 991 2.84 13.69 -70.71
C SER A 991 2.99 12.23 -70.30
N MET A 992 4.09 11.87 -69.63
CA MET A 992 4.29 10.55 -69.06
C MET A 992 3.54 10.37 -67.73
N LEU A 993 3.07 11.47 -67.13
CA LEU A 993 2.17 11.44 -65.99
C LEU A 993 0.71 11.36 -66.45
N PRO A 994 -0.21 10.91 -65.58
CA PRO A 994 -1.62 10.86 -65.91
C PRO A 994 -2.20 12.24 -66.25
N ASN A 995 -3.15 12.23 -67.19
CA ASN A 995 -3.92 13.41 -67.61
C ASN A 995 -4.79 13.97 -66.47
N ASP A 996 -5.11 15.26 -66.55
CA ASP A 996 -6.03 15.91 -65.61
C ASP A 996 -7.49 15.46 -65.82
N ARG A 997 -8.38 15.98 -64.97
CA ARG A 997 -9.74 15.47 -64.75
C ARG A 997 -10.59 15.54 -66.01
N ASP A 998 -10.45 16.62 -66.74
CA ASP A 998 -11.09 16.87 -68.04
C ASP A 998 -10.46 16.09 -69.21
N GLY A 999 -9.47 15.23 -68.91
CA GLY A 999 -8.76 14.41 -69.88
C GLY A 999 -7.66 15.15 -70.64
N THR A 1000 -7.40 16.42 -70.28
CA THR A 1000 -6.31 17.20 -70.83
C THR A 1000 -4.96 16.78 -70.26
N ARG A 1001 -3.89 17.28 -70.87
CA ARG A 1001 -2.52 16.99 -70.43
C ARG A 1001 -2.34 17.48 -69.00
N SER A 1002 -1.64 16.70 -68.18
CA SER A 1002 -1.30 17.02 -66.79
C SER A 1002 -0.83 18.47 -66.59
N ASP A 1003 -1.32 19.14 -65.56
CA ASP A 1003 -0.90 20.48 -65.11
C ASP A 1003 0.46 20.43 -64.39
N ILE A 1004 1.14 21.56 -64.24
CA ILE A 1004 2.32 21.67 -63.37
C ILE A 1004 1.88 21.95 -61.93
N GLY A 1005 2.40 21.18 -60.97
CA GLY A 1005 2.06 21.31 -59.55
C GLY A 1005 1.01 20.29 -59.09
N LEU A 1006 0.68 20.35 -57.80
CA LEU A 1006 -0.23 19.41 -57.12
C LEU A 1006 -1.69 19.56 -57.58
N TYR A 1007 -2.18 20.79 -57.73
CA TYR A 1007 -3.59 21.07 -58.01
C TYR A 1007 -3.78 21.45 -59.47
N SER A 1008 -4.77 20.86 -60.13
CA SER A 1008 -5.21 21.29 -61.46
C SER A 1008 -6.15 22.50 -61.38
N GLY A 1009 -6.50 23.09 -62.54
CA GLY A 1009 -7.42 24.23 -62.61
C GLY A 1009 -8.87 23.94 -62.18
N GLU A 1010 -9.21 22.68 -61.92
CA GLU A 1010 -10.52 22.24 -61.43
C GLU A 1010 -10.51 22.01 -59.90
N ARG A 1011 -11.67 21.70 -59.29
CA ARG A 1011 -11.68 21.29 -57.87
C ARG A 1011 -10.81 20.04 -57.70
N PRO A 1012 -10.16 19.85 -56.53
CA PRO A 1012 -9.32 18.67 -56.29
C PRO A 1012 -10.16 17.41 -56.51
N TYR A 1013 -9.55 16.33 -57.00
CA TYR A 1013 -10.25 15.05 -57.11
C TYR A 1013 -10.85 14.67 -55.76
N ALA A 1014 -12.12 14.28 -55.78
CA ALA A 1014 -12.81 13.87 -54.58
C ALA A 1014 -12.25 12.51 -54.18
N LEU A 1015 -11.65 12.41 -52.99
CA LEU A 1015 -11.29 11.11 -52.41
C LEU A 1015 -12.50 10.16 -52.53
N PRO A 1016 -12.29 8.87 -52.89
CA PRO A 1016 -13.32 7.85 -52.83
C PRO A 1016 -14.13 8.01 -51.54
N ARG A 1017 -15.46 8.03 -51.63
CA ARG A 1017 -16.30 8.31 -50.46
C ARG A 1017 -16.02 7.30 -49.33
N PRO A 1018 -16.18 7.71 -48.06
CA PRO A 1018 -16.06 6.77 -46.96
C PRO A 1018 -17.00 5.58 -47.18
N PHE A 1019 -16.50 4.39 -46.89
CA PHE A 1019 -17.22 3.14 -47.07
C PHE A 1019 -16.96 2.22 -45.87
N ASN A 1020 -17.94 1.35 -45.61
CA ASN A 1020 -17.92 0.45 -44.46
C ASN A 1020 -17.63 -0.98 -44.89
N LEU A 1021 -16.90 -1.68 -44.04
CA LEU A 1021 -16.78 -3.14 -44.13
C LEU A 1021 -18.13 -3.78 -43.78
N THR A 1022 -18.48 -4.90 -44.39
CA THR A 1022 -19.75 -5.59 -44.13
C THR A 1022 -19.53 -6.91 -43.41
N THR A 1023 -18.70 -7.80 -43.95
CA THR A 1023 -18.35 -9.09 -43.34
C THR A 1023 -16.87 -9.38 -43.51
N PRO A 1024 -16.20 -10.03 -42.54
CA PRO A 1024 -16.68 -10.37 -41.20
C PRO A 1024 -17.04 -9.13 -40.34
N LEU A 1025 -17.93 -9.31 -39.37
CA LEU A 1025 -18.21 -8.30 -38.34
C LEU A 1025 -17.00 -8.15 -37.40
N GLN A 1026 -16.92 -7.03 -36.69
CA GLN A 1026 -15.85 -6.79 -35.72
C GLN A 1026 -15.74 -7.95 -34.72
N ALA A 1027 -14.53 -8.50 -34.58
CA ALA A 1027 -14.21 -9.65 -33.73
C ALA A 1027 -15.09 -10.88 -33.99
N GLN A 1028 -15.63 -11.02 -35.21
CA GLN A 1028 -16.43 -12.19 -35.56
C GLN A 1028 -15.57 -13.45 -35.47
N ARG A 1029 -16.08 -14.46 -34.76
CA ARG A 1029 -15.43 -15.76 -34.64
C ARG A 1029 -15.90 -16.68 -35.76
N ILE A 1030 -14.98 -17.20 -36.57
CA ILE A 1030 -15.26 -18.10 -37.70
C ILE A 1030 -14.43 -19.37 -37.54
N HIS A 1031 -15.03 -20.54 -37.78
CA HIS A 1031 -14.31 -21.80 -37.63
C HIS A 1031 -13.40 -22.03 -38.86
N THR A 1032 -12.23 -22.65 -38.66
CA THR A 1032 -11.28 -23.07 -39.74
C THR A 1032 -11.91 -23.90 -40.87
N ARG A 1033 -13.07 -24.53 -40.64
CA ARG A 1033 -13.80 -25.32 -41.64
C ARG A 1033 -14.76 -24.49 -42.50
N ASP A 1034 -15.00 -23.24 -42.12
CA ASP A 1034 -15.89 -22.31 -42.81
C ASP A 1034 -15.04 -21.34 -43.65
N VAL A 1035 -15.48 -21.06 -44.88
CA VAL A 1035 -14.83 -20.05 -45.74
C VAL A 1035 -15.12 -18.67 -45.17
N VAL A 1036 -14.08 -17.86 -44.97
CA VAL A 1036 -14.22 -16.47 -44.53
C VAL A 1036 -14.57 -15.61 -45.74
N GLU A 1037 -15.73 -14.96 -45.73
CA GLU A 1037 -16.15 -14.03 -46.78
C GLU A 1037 -15.88 -12.59 -46.35
N PHE A 1038 -14.79 -12.02 -46.86
CA PHE A 1038 -14.50 -10.59 -46.74
C PHE A 1038 -15.36 -9.82 -47.72
N ALA A 1039 -16.09 -8.81 -47.25
CA ALA A 1039 -16.96 -7.99 -48.07
C ALA A 1039 -17.06 -6.57 -47.53
N TRP A 1040 -17.28 -5.61 -48.43
CA TRP A 1040 -17.43 -4.19 -48.09
C TRP A 1040 -18.44 -3.49 -49.02
N ASN A 1041 -18.94 -2.35 -48.54
CA ASN A 1041 -19.77 -1.49 -49.36
C ASN A 1041 -18.93 -0.81 -50.45
N GLU A 1042 -19.57 -0.52 -51.58
CA GLU A 1042 -18.98 0.31 -52.62
C GLU A 1042 -18.59 1.68 -52.07
N SER A 1043 -17.31 2.00 -52.16
CA SER A 1043 -16.86 3.38 -52.22
C SER A 1043 -17.19 3.96 -53.58
N ARG A 1044 -17.71 5.18 -53.58
CA ARG A 1044 -18.00 5.93 -54.81
C ARG A 1044 -17.02 7.05 -54.94
N ASP A 1045 -16.42 7.14 -56.11
CA ASP A 1045 -15.76 8.35 -56.53
C ASP A 1045 -16.81 9.33 -57.06
N ASP A 1046 -16.75 10.59 -56.61
CA ASP A 1046 -17.65 11.64 -57.11
C ASP A 1046 -17.15 12.21 -58.45
N ASP A 1047 -15.99 11.75 -58.93
CA ASP A 1047 -15.36 12.21 -60.15
C ASP A 1047 -15.84 11.44 -61.40
N PRO A 1048 -16.32 12.15 -62.46
CA PRO A 1048 -16.90 11.52 -63.64
C PRO A 1048 -15.90 10.64 -64.42
N GLY A 1049 -16.17 9.35 -64.50
CA GLY A 1049 -15.42 8.41 -65.35
C GLY A 1049 -14.37 7.58 -64.62
N ASP A 1050 -14.12 7.86 -63.35
CA ASP A 1050 -13.17 7.12 -62.53
C ASP A 1050 -13.80 5.84 -61.96
N ARG A 1051 -12.98 4.78 -61.89
CA ARG A 1051 -13.34 3.49 -61.31
C ARG A 1051 -12.54 3.32 -60.03
N VAL A 1052 -13.22 2.88 -58.97
CA VAL A 1052 -12.59 2.57 -57.69
C VAL A 1052 -12.12 1.12 -57.71
N THR A 1053 -10.82 0.93 -57.49
CA THR A 1053 -10.22 -0.36 -57.21
C THR A 1053 -10.01 -0.55 -55.71
N TYR A 1054 -9.95 -1.79 -55.26
CA TYR A 1054 -9.87 -2.14 -53.85
C TYR A 1054 -8.69 -3.08 -53.60
N GLN A 1055 -7.92 -2.78 -52.55
CA GLN A 1055 -6.92 -3.68 -51.99
C GLN A 1055 -7.34 -4.11 -50.59
N LEU A 1056 -7.58 -5.41 -50.39
CA LEU A 1056 -7.78 -5.97 -49.07
C LEU A 1056 -6.42 -6.19 -48.41
N ARG A 1057 -6.24 -5.63 -47.22
CA ARG A 1057 -5.08 -5.84 -46.36
C ARG A 1057 -5.49 -6.77 -45.23
N LEU A 1058 -4.73 -7.83 -44.99
CA LEU A 1058 -4.97 -8.83 -43.96
C LEU A 1058 -3.67 -9.05 -43.18
N VAL A 1059 -3.71 -8.78 -41.88
CA VAL A 1059 -2.55 -8.91 -40.99
C VAL A 1059 -2.91 -9.76 -39.77
N GLY A 1060 -2.06 -10.71 -39.41
CA GLY A 1060 -2.16 -11.53 -38.20
C GLY A 1060 -0.78 -11.89 -37.67
N GLU A 1061 -0.68 -12.69 -36.60
CA GLU A 1061 0.58 -13.01 -35.91
C GLU A 1061 1.73 -13.49 -36.81
N SER A 1062 1.42 -14.09 -37.97
CA SER A 1062 2.42 -14.62 -38.92
C SER A 1062 2.15 -14.24 -40.38
N ILE A 1063 1.21 -13.32 -40.62
CA ILE A 1063 0.69 -13.02 -41.96
C ILE A 1063 0.61 -11.51 -42.12
N ASN A 1064 1.20 -10.97 -43.19
CA ASN A 1064 0.94 -9.61 -43.67
C ASN A 1064 0.75 -9.71 -45.19
N MET A 1065 -0.50 -9.74 -45.64
CA MET A 1065 -0.85 -9.96 -47.04
C MET A 1065 -1.69 -8.82 -47.59
N THR A 1066 -1.45 -8.54 -48.86
CA THR A 1066 -2.19 -7.56 -49.65
C THR A 1066 -2.78 -8.24 -50.86
N PHE A 1067 -4.09 -8.12 -51.02
CA PHE A 1067 -4.83 -8.70 -52.13
C PHE A 1067 -5.44 -7.59 -52.96
N ASP A 1068 -4.97 -7.46 -54.20
CA ASP A 1068 -5.61 -6.59 -55.17
C ASP A 1068 -6.87 -7.27 -55.71
N THR A 1069 -8.02 -6.69 -55.38
CA THR A 1069 -9.33 -7.20 -55.78
C THR A 1069 -9.92 -6.43 -56.96
N GLN A 1070 -9.18 -5.46 -57.51
CA GLN A 1070 -9.66 -4.60 -58.59
C GLN A 1070 -11.02 -4.00 -58.18
N GLU A 1071 -12.06 -4.12 -59.01
CA GLU A 1071 -13.41 -3.59 -58.71
C GLU A 1071 -14.27 -4.55 -57.86
N GLU A 1072 -13.77 -5.75 -57.53
CA GLU A 1072 -14.51 -6.73 -56.73
C GLU A 1072 -14.66 -6.25 -55.28
N ARG A 1073 -15.79 -6.59 -54.65
CA ARG A 1073 -16.19 -6.10 -53.31
C ARG A 1073 -16.26 -7.21 -52.28
N THR A 1074 -15.86 -8.41 -52.68
CA THR A 1074 -15.95 -9.64 -51.91
C THR A 1074 -14.75 -10.51 -52.22
N LEU A 1075 -14.12 -11.08 -51.20
CA LEU A 1075 -13.02 -12.02 -51.33
C LEU A 1075 -13.22 -13.21 -50.38
N PRO A 1076 -13.69 -14.37 -50.88
CA PRO A 1076 -13.79 -15.57 -50.06
C PRO A 1076 -12.42 -16.24 -49.93
N MET A 1077 -12.01 -16.57 -48.70
CA MET A 1077 -10.73 -17.23 -48.44
C MET A 1077 -10.78 -18.23 -47.28
N ASN A 1078 -9.96 -19.28 -47.39
CA ASN A 1078 -9.68 -20.18 -46.27
C ASN A 1078 -8.52 -19.60 -45.48
N ILE A 1079 -8.73 -19.40 -44.19
CA ILE A 1079 -7.73 -18.84 -43.27
C ILE A 1079 -7.46 -19.87 -42.18
N GLU A 1080 -6.19 -19.99 -41.79
CA GLU A 1080 -5.78 -20.83 -40.67
C GLU A 1080 -6.28 -20.25 -39.32
N ALA A 1081 -6.17 -21.01 -38.24
CA ALA A 1081 -6.57 -20.50 -36.93
C ALA A 1081 -5.65 -19.36 -36.50
N GLY A 1082 -6.23 -18.26 -36.02
CA GLY A 1082 -5.49 -17.07 -35.61
C GLY A 1082 -6.39 -15.84 -35.47
N GLU A 1083 -5.85 -14.79 -34.85
CA GLU A 1083 -6.47 -13.47 -34.87
C GLU A 1083 -5.91 -12.65 -36.04
N TYR A 1084 -6.82 -12.03 -36.77
CA TYR A 1084 -6.51 -11.24 -37.95
C TYR A 1084 -7.16 -9.87 -37.85
N THR A 1085 -6.44 -8.87 -38.31
CA THR A 1085 -6.91 -7.52 -38.56
C THR A 1085 -6.96 -7.31 -40.06
N TRP A 1086 -8.05 -6.72 -40.55
CA TRP A 1086 -8.25 -6.50 -41.97
C TRP A 1086 -8.94 -5.19 -42.26
N TRP A 1087 -8.59 -4.61 -43.40
CA TRP A 1087 -9.18 -3.40 -43.93
C TRP A 1087 -9.09 -3.39 -45.44
N VAL A 1088 -9.75 -2.41 -46.05
CA VAL A 1088 -9.75 -2.26 -47.50
C VAL A 1088 -9.30 -0.86 -47.84
N VAL A 1089 -8.35 -0.74 -48.75
CA VAL A 1089 -7.95 0.53 -49.36
C VAL A 1089 -8.69 0.66 -50.67
N ALA A 1090 -9.54 1.69 -50.77
CA ALA A 1090 -10.17 2.09 -52.02
C ALA A 1090 -9.28 3.11 -52.72
N SER A 1091 -8.83 2.81 -53.93
CA SER A 1091 -8.03 3.71 -54.75
C SER A 1091 -8.79 4.03 -56.03
N SER A 1092 -8.69 5.25 -56.54
CA SER A 1092 -9.10 5.50 -57.93
C SER A 1092 -8.01 5.02 -58.90
N LEU A 1093 -8.37 4.84 -60.18
CA LEU A 1093 -7.39 4.52 -61.24
C LEU A 1093 -6.44 5.70 -61.58
N ARG A 1094 -6.54 6.83 -60.86
CA ARG A 1094 -5.64 7.99 -60.96
C ARG A 1094 -4.79 8.08 -59.67
N PRO A 1095 -3.53 8.56 -59.72
CA PRO A 1095 -2.54 8.30 -58.66
C PRO A 1095 -2.70 9.05 -57.33
N ASP A 1096 -3.83 9.70 -57.08
CA ASP A 1096 -3.92 10.79 -56.11
C ASP A 1096 -5.09 10.69 -55.12
N THR A 1097 -5.74 9.54 -54.98
CA THR A 1097 -6.85 9.39 -54.02
C THR A 1097 -7.02 7.95 -53.49
N SER A 1098 -6.18 7.54 -52.53
CA SER A 1098 -6.43 6.32 -51.76
C SER A 1098 -7.19 6.67 -50.46
N ARG A 1099 -8.27 5.96 -50.16
CA ARG A 1099 -8.99 6.06 -48.90
C ARG A 1099 -9.13 4.68 -48.28
N VAL A 1100 -8.64 4.55 -47.06
CA VAL A 1100 -8.87 3.38 -46.21
C VAL A 1100 -10.35 3.32 -45.80
N SER A 1101 -10.88 2.10 -45.65
CA SER A 1101 -12.21 1.87 -45.09
C SER A 1101 -12.38 2.59 -43.75
N PHE A 1102 -13.62 3.01 -43.44
CA PHE A 1102 -13.91 3.75 -42.20
C PHE A 1102 -13.60 2.94 -40.93
N GLU A 1103 -13.59 1.62 -41.06
CA GLU A 1103 -13.31 0.68 -39.99
C GLU A 1103 -12.15 -0.22 -40.41
N VAL A 1104 -11.23 -0.46 -39.49
CA VAL A 1104 -10.33 -1.61 -39.49
C VAL A 1104 -10.97 -2.66 -38.60
N ARG A 1105 -11.17 -3.88 -39.12
CA ARG A 1105 -11.90 -4.93 -38.42
C ARG A 1105 -11.02 -6.08 -37.98
N GLN A 1106 -11.40 -6.68 -36.86
CA GLN A 1106 -10.80 -7.93 -36.39
C GLN A 1106 -11.65 -9.14 -36.74
N LEU A 1107 -10.98 -10.25 -36.96
CA LEU A 1107 -11.51 -11.56 -37.27
C LEU A 1107 -10.76 -12.57 -36.39
N VAL A 1108 -11.49 -13.48 -35.76
CA VAL A 1108 -10.88 -14.60 -35.02
C VAL A 1108 -11.24 -15.89 -35.73
N VAL A 1109 -10.24 -16.58 -36.25
CA VAL A 1109 -10.42 -17.89 -36.87
C VAL A 1109 -9.98 -18.98 -35.88
N TYR A 1110 -10.82 -19.99 -35.64
CA TYR A 1110 -10.57 -20.98 -34.58
C TYR A 1110 -10.84 -22.42 -35.03
N ASP A 1111 -10.11 -23.38 -34.43
CA ASP A 1111 -10.18 -24.79 -34.83
C ASP A 1111 -11.17 -25.64 -34.00
N SER A 1112 -11.61 -25.16 -32.83
CA SER A 1112 -12.74 -25.72 -32.07
C SER A 1112 -13.37 -24.72 -31.08
N ILE A 1113 -14.68 -24.85 -30.77
CA ILE A 1113 -15.41 -23.95 -29.83
C ILE A 1113 -15.04 -24.24 -28.36
N ALA A 1114 -14.19 -25.22 -28.09
CA ALA A 1114 -13.71 -25.50 -26.74
C ALA A 1114 -12.59 -24.51 -26.36
N ALA A 1115 -12.95 -23.27 -26.01
CA ALA A 1115 -12.24 -22.60 -24.93
C ALA A 1115 -12.70 -23.24 -23.61
N ALA A 1116 -12.29 -24.50 -23.41
CA ALA A 1116 -12.28 -25.13 -22.11
C ALA A 1116 -10.88 -24.89 -21.55
N THR A 1117 -10.79 -24.35 -20.34
CA THR A 1117 -9.60 -24.51 -19.52
C THR A 1117 -9.37 -26.01 -19.28
N GLU A 1118 -8.17 -26.39 -18.85
CA GLU A 1118 -7.87 -27.72 -18.32
C GLU A 1118 -8.83 -28.16 -17.17
N SER A 1119 -9.66 -27.24 -16.64
CA SER A 1119 -10.70 -27.48 -15.62
C SER A 1119 -12.13 -27.72 -16.14
N GLY A 1120 -12.40 -27.64 -17.45
CA GLY A 1120 -13.67 -28.09 -18.05
C GLY A 1120 -14.92 -27.22 -17.85
N LEU A 1121 -14.79 -25.98 -17.37
CA LEU A 1121 -15.91 -25.04 -17.20
C LEU A 1121 -15.98 -24.03 -18.38
N PRO A 1122 -17.17 -23.66 -18.88
CA PRO A 1122 -17.32 -22.72 -19.99
C PRO A 1122 -17.13 -21.26 -19.57
N MET A 1123 -16.41 -20.45 -20.35
CA MET A 1123 -16.18 -19.02 -20.08
C MET A 1123 -17.34 -18.09 -20.48
N VAL A 1124 -18.18 -18.51 -21.44
CA VAL A 1124 -19.23 -17.67 -22.02
C VAL A 1124 -20.54 -18.45 -22.08
N PHE A 1125 -21.67 -17.75 -21.96
CA PHE A 1125 -22.99 -18.35 -22.20
C PHE A 1125 -23.10 -18.80 -23.67
N GLY A 1126 -23.29 -20.09 -23.90
CA GLY A 1126 -23.36 -20.68 -25.23
C GLY A 1126 -24.52 -21.65 -25.39
N VAL A 1127 -25.10 -21.70 -26.59
CA VAL A 1127 -26.19 -22.62 -26.94
C VAL A 1127 -25.88 -23.25 -28.29
N GLU A 1128 -25.66 -24.56 -28.30
CA GLU A 1128 -25.40 -25.34 -29.52
C GLU A 1128 -26.39 -26.50 -29.62
N LEU A 1129 -26.64 -27.01 -30.82
CA LEU A 1129 -27.29 -28.31 -30.97
C LEU A 1129 -26.25 -29.42 -30.92
N ASN A 1130 -26.50 -30.42 -30.07
CA ASN A 1130 -25.84 -31.70 -30.22
C ASN A 1130 -26.62 -32.55 -31.22
N GLY A 1131 -25.90 -33.09 -32.20
CA GLY A 1131 -26.49 -33.86 -33.29
C GLY A 1131 -27.33 -35.04 -32.79
N PRO A 1132 -28.35 -35.45 -33.56
CA PRO A 1132 -28.58 -35.10 -34.97
C PRO A 1132 -29.39 -33.80 -35.19
N ASN A 1133 -29.15 -33.11 -36.31
CA ASN A 1133 -29.97 -32.03 -36.88
C ASN A 1133 -29.69 -31.93 -38.41
N PRO A 1134 -30.59 -32.36 -39.31
CA PRO A 1134 -31.96 -32.77 -39.07
C PRO A 1134 -32.08 -33.98 -38.13
N PHE A 1135 -33.11 -33.98 -37.27
CA PHE A 1135 -33.35 -35.05 -36.31
C PHE A 1135 -34.66 -35.81 -36.60
N ASN A 1136 -34.69 -37.08 -36.20
CA ASN A 1136 -35.90 -37.90 -36.21
C ASN A 1136 -36.34 -38.16 -34.78
N SER A 1137 -37.45 -37.54 -34.39
CA SER A 1137 -38.13 -37.65 -33.09
C SER A 1137 -37.42 -37.07 -31.87
N THR A 1138 -36.09 -37.19 -31.71
CA THR A 1138 -35.35 -36.57 -30.59
C THR A 1138 -34.03 -35.93 -31.00
N THR A 1139 -33.64 -34.86 -30.32
CA THR A 1139 -32.31 -34.21 -30.43
C THR A 1139 -31.89 -33.66 -29.07
N GLN A 1140 -30.68 -33.13 -28.95
CA GLN A 1140 -30.17 -32.53 -27.71
C GLN A 1140 -29.67 -31.12 -27.95
N LEU A 1141 -29.93 -30.25 -27.00
CA LEU A 1141 -29.41 -28.89 -26.94
C LEU A 1141 -28.26 -28.86 -25.93
N ARG A 1142 -27.06 -28.50 -26.38
CA ARG A 1142 -25.89 -28.25 -25.53
C ARG A 1142 -25.96 -26.83 -25.01
N LEU A 1143 -25.88 -26.66 -23.70
CA LEU A 1143 -25.83 -25.37 -23.02
C LEU A 1143 -24.48 -25.23 -22.33
N ALA A 1144 -23.81 -24.10 -22.52
CA ALA A 1144 -22.61 -23.72 -21.80
C ALA A 1144 -22.97 -22.57 -20.86
N LEU A 1145 -22.78 -22.76 -19.55
CA LEU A 1145 -23.09 -21.76 -18.53
C LEU A 1145 -21.81 -21.40 -17.74
N PRO A 1146 -21.37 -20.12 -17.75
CA PRO A 1146 -20.20 -19.70 -16.99
C PRO A 1146 -20.45 -19.60 -15.48
N ARG A 1147 -21.71 -19.53 -15.07
CA ARG A 1147 -22.14 -19.46 -13.66
C ARG A 1147 -23.52 -20.12 -13.48
N PRO A 1148 -23.91 -20.50 -12.25
CA PRO A 1148 -25.23 -21.07 -12.01
C PRO A 1148 -26.33 -20.11 -12.46
N ALA A 1149 -27.32 -20.62 -13.19
CA ALA A 1149 -28.38 -19.79 -13.75
C ALA A 1149 -29.68 -20.58 -13.92
N ARG A 1150 -30.80 -19.86 -13.78
CA ARG A 1150 -32.10 -20.33 -14.26
C ARG A 1150 -32.15 -20.13 -15.78
N VAL A 1151 -32.40 -21.22 -16.49
CA VAL A 1151 -32.45 -21.28 -17.95
C VAL A 1151 -33.87 -21.63 -18.40
N VAL A 1152 -34.41 -20.79 -19.28
CA VAL A 1152 -35.71 -20.98 -19.92
C VAL A 1152 -35.47 -21.40 -21.37
N VAL A 1153 -36.01 -22.54 -21.79
CA VAL A 1153 -35.92 -23.06 -23.17
C VAL A 1153 -37.33 -23.09 -23.78
N GLU A 1154 -37.52 -22.35 -24.86
CA GLU A 1154 -38.79 -22.26 -25.59
C GLU A 1154 -38.60 -22.65 -27.06
N VAL A 1155 -39.40 -23.58 -27.57
CA VAL A 1155 -39.37 -23.96 -29.00
C VAL A 1155 -40.64 -23.48 -29.68
N HIS A 1156 -40.49 -22.82 -30.83
CA HIS A 1156 -41.60 -22.28 -31.63
C HIS A 1156 -41.54 -22.77 -33.08
N ASP A 1157 -42.69 -22.98 -33.70
CA ASP A 1157 -42.77 -23.23 -35.16
C ASP A 1157 -42.54 -21.93 -35.97
N VAL A 1158 -42.48 -22.04 -37.30
CA VAL A 1158 -42.31 -20.89 -38.20
C VAL A 1158 -43.45 -19.86 -38.15
N LEU A 1159 -44.60 -20.22 -37.58
CA LEU A 1159 -45.74 -19.31 -37.38
C LEU A 1159 -45.74 -18.69 -35.98
N GLY A 1160 -44.71 -18.94 -35.17
CA GLY A 1160 -44.58 -18.42 -33.80
C GLY A 1160 -45.44 -19.14 -32.78
N ARG A 1161 -46.03 -20.31 -33.11
CA ARG A 1161 -46.77 -21.12 -32.13
C ARG A 1161 -45.78 -21.92 -31.30
N GLN A 1162 -45.96 -21.88 -29.98
CA GLN A 1162 -45.10 -22.57 -29.02
C GLN A 1162 -45.33 -24.09 -29.09
N ALA A 1163 -44.25 -24.82 -29.31
CA ALA A 1163 -44.21 -26.28 -29.40
C ALA A 1163 -43.80 -26.94 -28.06
N THR A 1164 -42.88 -26.32 -27.31
CA THR A 1164 -42.53 -26.74 -25.93
C THR A 1164 -41.93 -25.58 -25.13
N HIS A 1165 -41.94 -25.72 -23.80
CA HIS A 1165 -41.32 -24.83 -22.81
C HIS A 1165 -40.77 -25.64 -21.66
N GLY A 1166 -39.55 -25.34 -21.25
CA GLY A 1166 -38.91 -25.93 -20.09
C GLY A 1166 -38.12 -24.89 -19.32
N GLU A 1167 -38.15 -25.00 -18.00
CA GLU A 1167 -37.35 -24.19 -17.10
C GLU A 1167 -36.46 -25.09 -16.27
N TYR A 1168 -35.19 -24.74 -16.20
CA TYR A 1168 -34.14 -25.53 -15.57
C TYR A 1168 -33.29 -24.65 -14.68
N GLU A 1169 -32.88 -25.16 -13.53
CA GLU A 1169 -31.80 -24.57 -12.74
C GLU A 1169 -30.55 -25.41 -12.95
N PHE A 1170 -29.49 -24.79 -13.43
CA PHE A 1170 -28.23 -25.45 -13.71
C PHE A 1170 -27.09 -24.78 -12.93
N SER A 1171 -26.14 -25.59 -12.47
CA SER A 1171 -24.84 -25.11 -11.99
C SER A 1171 -24.00 -24.55 -13.15
N ALA A 1172 -22.89 -23.87 -12.86
CA ALA A 1172 -21.88 -23.61 -13.90
C ALA A 1172 -21.44 -24.93 -14.56
N GLY A 1173 -21.20 -24.93 -15.87
CA GLY A 1173 -20.81 -26.13 -16.62
C GLY A 1173 -21.52 -26.32 -17.96
N VAL A 1174 -21.20 -27.43 -18.63
CA VAL A 1174 -21.86 -27.86 -19.87
C VAL A 1174 -23.04 -28.77 -19.53
N HIS A 1175 -24.24 -28.40 -20.00
CA HIS A 1175 -25.49 -29.11 -19.77
C HIS A 1175 -26.13 -29.55 -21.08
N TYR A 1176 -26.97 -30.57 -21.00
CA TYR A 1176 -27.64 -31.15 -22.16
C TYR A 1176 -29.15 -31.17 -21.89
N VAL A 1177 -29.91 -30.42 -22.69
CA VAL A 1177 -31.38 -30.40 -22.64
C VAL A 1177 -31.92 -31.22 -23.79
N GLY A 1178 -32.60 -32.33 -23.48
CA GLY A 1178 -33.25 -33.16 -24.48
C GLY A 1178 -34.46 -32.45 -25.10
N ILE A 1179 -34.59 -32.52 -26.43
CA ILE A 1179 -35.74 -32.03 -27.17
C ILE A 1179 -36.44 -33.22 -27.81
N ASP A 1180 -37.70 -33.46 -27.40
CA ASP A 1180 -38.58 -34.48 -27.98
C ASP A 1180 -39.59 -33.83 -28.93
N GLY A 1181 -39.41 -34.08 -30.22
CA GLY A 1181 -40.27 -33.62 -31.30
C GLY A 1181 -41.17 -34.72 -31.87
N SER A 1182 -41.30 -35.87 -31.21
CA SER A 1182 -42.11 -37.01 -31.67
C SER A 1182 -43.58 -36.65 -31.96
N HIS A 1183 -44.11 -35.62 -31.30
CA HIS A 1183 -45.46 -35.11 -31.49
C HIS A 1183 -45.60 -33.91 -32.45
N TRP A 1184 -44.48 -33.39 -32.97
CA TRP A 1184 -44.47 -32.22 -33.85
C TRP A 1184 -44.58 -32.63 -35.34
N GLY A 1185 -44.98 -31.72 -36.23
CA GLY A 1185 -44.94 -31.98 -37.68
C GLY A 1185 -43.51 -31.85 -38.23
N SER A 1186 -43.13 -32.56 -39.29
CA SER A 1186 -41.85 -32.31 -39.99
C SER A 1186 -41.77 -30.84 -40.43
N GLY A 1187 -40.63 -30.20 -40.22
CA GLY A 1187 -40.47 -28.77 -40.49
C GLY A 1187 -39.35 -28.08 -39.71
N VAL A 1188 -39.25 -26.76 -39.88
CA VAL A 1188 -38.30 -25.90 -39.19
C VAL A 1188 -38.91 -25.38 -37.89
N TYR A 1189 -38.15 -25.46 -36.82
CA TYR A 1189 -38.49 -24.90 -35.50
C TYR A 1189 -37.36 -23.99 -35.02
N TRP A 1190 -37.67 -23.06 -34.14
CA TRP A 1190 -36.72 -22.17 -33.51
C TRP A 1190 -36.73 -22.39 -32.00
N ALA A 1191 -35.60 -22.83 -31.45
CA ALA A 1191 -35.41 -22.91 -30.01
C ALA A 1191 -34.75 -21.62 -29.50
N THR A 1192 -35.37 -20.98 -28.53
CA THR A 1192 -34.86 -19.80 -27.83
C THR A 1192 -34.50 -20.20 -26.42
N VAL A 1193 -33.31 -19.82 -25.98
CA VAL A 1193 -32.83 -20.06 -24.62
C VAL A 1193 -32.56 -18.72 -23.97
N THR A 1194 -33.13 -18.52 -22.79
CA THR A 1194 -33.07 -17.25 -22.06
C THR A 1194 -32.59 -17.50 -20.63
N THR A 1195 -31.64 -16.69 -20.17
CA THR A 1195 -31.26 -16.52 -18.77
C THR A 1195 -31.57 -15.09 -18.34
N VAL A 1196 -31.30 -14.73 -17.09
CA VAL A 1196 -31.49 -13.35 -16.60
C VAL A 1196 -30.71 -12.33 -17.42
N GLU A 1197 -29.53 -12.70 -17.93
CA GLU A 1197 -28.61 -11.78 -18.62
C GLU A 1197 -28.44 -12.06 -20.11
N ASN A 1198 -28.74 -13.27 -20.59
CA ASN A 1198 -28.43 -13.67 -21.96
C ASN A 1198 -29.63 -14.30 -22.66
N ARG A 1199 -29.72 -14.10 -23.98
CA ARG A 1199 -30.73 -14.74 -24.83
C ARG A 1199 -30.10 -15.22 -26.12
N SER A 1200 -30.22 -16.51 -26.43
CA SER A 1200 -29.70 -17.12 -27.66
C SER A 1200 -30.77 -17.92 -28.38
N ARG A 1201 -30.62 -18.11 -29.70
CA ARG A 1201 -31.61 -18.78 -30.55
C ARG A 1201 -30.93 -19.71 -31.54
N VAL A 1202 -31.45 -20.93 -31.67
CA VAL A 1202 -30.93 -21.96 -32.59
C VAL A 1202 -32.03 -22.56 -33.46
N LYS A 1203 -31.66 -22.98 -34.68
CA LYS A 1203 -32.56 -23.58 -35.67
C LYS A 1203 -32.62 -25.10 -35.52
N LEU A 1204 -33.82 -25.64 -35.45
CA LEU A 1204 -34.13 -27.07 -35.39
C LEU A 1204 -34.79 -27.52 -36.70
N LEU A 1205 -34.35 -28.63 -37.27
CA LEU A 1205 -34.98 -29.25 -38.45
C LEU A 1205 -35.44 -30.67 -38.10
N LEU A 1206 -36.76 -30.86 -38.02
CA LEU A 1206 -37.37 -32.17 -37.77
C LEU A 1206 -37.75 -32.82 -39.10
N VAL A 1207 -37.25 -34.04 -39.35
CA VAL A 1207 -37.60 -34.86 -40.51
C VAL A 1207 -38.12 -36.21 -40.01
N LYS A 1208 -39.43 -36.44 -40.18
CA LYS A 1208 -40.08 -37.73 -39.93
C LYS A 1208 -40.10 -38.60 -41.18
#